data_AF-A0A0P1E6I3-F1
#
_entry.id   AF-A0A0P1E6I3-F1
#
_cell.length_a   1.000
_cell.length_b   1.000
_cell.length_c   1.000
_cell.angle_alpha   90.00
_cell.angle_beta   90.00
_cell.angle_gamma   90.00
#
_symmetry.space_group_name_H-M   'P 1'
#
loop_
_entity.id
_entity.type
_entity.pdbx_description
1 polymer ?
#
loop_
_entity_poly.entity_id
_entity_poly.type
_entity_poly.pdbx_seq_one_letter_code
_entity_poly.pdbx_strand_id
1 'polypeptide(L)'
;MASVGKILRRTFLIGSAAIVGGVAFGAYYVSRPAANPLKPAEGETALSPFVLIDQQGVTLFAPRAEMGQGVRTTWAALIAEELDVELDQIRVLHGPAAAAYYNSALVGEGLPNKGYDISDFQHNLGEALGVLGRTLSLQVTGGSTSMKDGFERMREAGATARETLKQAAADRLGVDRAQLKTENGAVIAPNGTRIPYTELAEAAGQIEPPEVELRDPSNWRLLGRNLPRVDVVGKSTGTAEFGIDVRPEGLKFASVRINPKLGGEMKGFDASAAEQMPGVKKVVDLGNGVAVIATNTWLAIQAVEAIDVDWGDAPYPPETDAIFTEIASAFDASPNSTMRDDGDVDTLPDGATEITAEYTVPYLAHSTMEPMNATALFTGSALELWCGNQAPTLVQIRAANTANLDKEAVQIHTTYLGGGFGRRGELDFGEIATKVAMAMPGVPVQTTWSREEDMRHDYYRPGAMARMRGAVKDGQAVLIDGKVAAQSCTQQAVKRYTGLPAGGPDKVLVEGFFNQPYTVPNYRMSGHIADLDIPVGFWRSVGNSHNGFFHETFMDEMANAAGRDPLEFRLELAKAEHAPSAGCLQAVKEMSGWTGETPDGVGRGVAMTYSFGTPVAQVIEVVDEDGTIRIAKAWIACDVGLALDPGTVEAQMFGGMIYGLSAAVMGEITFSDGEVEQYNFPDYDALRMHNAPVTQVKILETNHHMGGVGEPGTPPSMPALGNALFDLTGERARTLPLINQFNLLV
;
A
#
# COMPACT_ATOMS: atom_id res chain seq x y z
N MET A 1 -18.23 60.13 -12.78
CA MET A 1 -18.20 58.73 -13.26
C MET A 1 -16.91 58.33 -14.01
N ALA A 2 -15.98 59.24 -14.37
CA ALA A 2 -14.78 58.89 -15.15
C ALA A 2 -13.60 58.28 -14.34
N SER A 3 -13.59 58.35 -13.00
CA SER A 3 -12.49 57.84 -12.15
C SER A 3 -12.61 56.36 -11.77
N VAL A 4 -13.84 55.83 -11.69
CA VAL A 4 -14.11 54.44 -11.29
C VAL A 4 -13.71 53.44 -12.39
N GLY A 5 -13.95 53.77 -13.66
CA GLY A 5 -13.56 52.91 -14.80
C GLY A 5 -12.04 52.79 -15.00
N LYS A 6 -11.26 53.80 -14.57
CA LYS A 6 -9.79 53.78 -14.65
C LYS A 6 -9.16 52.94 -13.54
N ILE A 7 -9.79 52.90 -12.37
CA ILE A 7 -9.40 52.05 -11.24
C ILE A 7 -9.75 50.59 -11.54
N LEU A 8 -10.97 50.29 -12.00
CA LEU A 8 -11.39 48.93 -12.37
C LEU A 8 -10.53 48.32 -13.49
N ARG A 9 -10.13 49.10 -14.52
CA ARG A 9 -9.20 48.60 -15.56
C ARG A 9 -7.80 48.30 -15.02
N ARG A 10 -7.29 49.11 -14.07
CA ARG A 10 -5.99 48.86 -13.43
C ARG A 10 -6.03 47.65 -12.50
N THR A 11 -7.09 47.50 -11.70
CA THR A 11 -7.27 46.34 -10.83
C THR A 11 -7.50 45.05 -11.63
N PHE A 12 -8.22 45.11 -12.75
CA PHE A 12 -8.38 43.98 -13.67
C PHE A 12 -7.08 43.60 -14.36
N LEU A 13 -6.29 44.57 -14.85
CA LEU A 13 -4.99 44.31 -15.48
C LEU A 13 -3.91 43.82 -14.48
N ILE A 14 -3.92 44.34 -13.25
CA ILE A 14 -3.03 43.86 -12.18
C ILE A 14 -3.47 42.47 -11.70
N GLY A 15 -4.78 42.22 -11.56
CA GLY A 15 -5.34 40.92 -11.19
C GLY A 15 -5.09 39.85 -12.26
N SER A 16 -5.25 40.19 -13.54
CA SER A 16 -4.96 39.27 -14.66
C SER A 16 -3.45 39.07 -14.87
N ALA A 17 -2.61 40.08 -14.68
CA ALA A 17 -1.16 39.90 -14.69
C ALA A 17 -0.63 39.10 -13.48
N ALA A 18 -1.27 39.21 -12.31
CA ALA A 18 -0.95 38.39 -11.14
C ALA A 18 -1.44 36.94 -11.29
N ILE A 19 -2.59 36.72 -11.94
CA ILE A 19 -3.08 35.36 -12.27
C ILE A 19 -2.21 34.74 -13.37
N VAL A 20 -1.93 35.44 -14.46
CA VAL A 20 -1.06 34.93 -15.54
C VAL A 20 0.38 34.78 -15.05
N GLY A 21 0.88 35.72 -14.25
CA GLY A 21 2.20 35.65 -13.63
C GLY A 21 2.29 34.55 -12.56
N GLY A 22 1.25 34.34 -11.76
CA GLY A 22 1.17 33.25 -10.78
C GLY A 22 1.00 31.87 -11.42
N VAL A 23 0.25 31.77 -12.51
CA VAL A 23 0.13 30.53 -13.33
C VAL A 23 1.42 30.25 -14.08
N ALA A 24 2.08 31.25 -14.66
CA ALA A 24 3.37 31.10 -15.33
C ALA A 24 4.50 30.78 -14.34
N PHE A 25 4.51 31.41 -13.16
CA PHE A 25 5.46 31.12 -12.09
C PHE A 25 5.20 29.75 -11.46
N GLY A 26 3.94 29.36 -11.28
CA GLY A 26 3.53 28.02 -10.87
C GLY A 26 3.96 26.96 -11.90
N ALA A 27 3.66 27.17 -13.18
CA ALA A 27 4.09 26.28 -14.27
C ALA A 27 5.62 26.21 -14.41
N TYR A 28 6.33 27.33 -14.22
CA TYR A 28 7.79 27.39 -14.21
C TYR A 28 8.41 26.65 -13.02
N TYR A 29 7.80 26.75 -11.83
CA TYR A 29 8.26 26.05 -10.64
C TYR A 29 7.99 24.54 -10.71
N VAL A 30 6.84 24.15 -11.27
CA VAL A 30 6.45 22.74 -11.51
C VAL A 30 7.33 22.09 -12.60
N SER A 31 7.79 22.85 -13.60
CA SER A 31 8.58 22.33 -14.73
C SER A 31 10.08 22.17 -14.44
N ARG A 32 10.61 22.69 -13.33
CA ARG A 32 12.03 22.45 -12.96
C ARG A 32 12.25 20.99 -12.52
N PRO A 33 13.34 20.34 -12.96
CA PRO A 33 13.75 19.06 -12.40
C PRO A 33 14.06 19.22 -10.91
N ALA A 34 13.65 18.24 -10.09
CA ALA A 34 14.10 18.19 -8.71
C ALA A 34 15.64 18.01 -8.67
N ALA A 35 16.30 18.63 -7.69
CA ALA A 35 17.74 18.47 -7.52
C ALA A 35 18.10 17.00 -7.27
N ASN A 36 19.25 16.55 -7.79
CA ASN A 36 19.75 15.21 -7.52
C ASN A 36 20.05 15.09 -6.01
N PRO A 37 19.40 14.17 -5.29
CA PRO A 37 19.58 14.06 -3.84
C PRO A 37 20.84 13.27 -3.44
N LEU A 38 21.49 12.62 -4.41
CA LEU A 38 22.72 11.87 -4.15
C LEU A 38 23.88 12.84 -3.92
N LYS A 39 24.67 12.56 -2.89
CA LYS A 39 25.89 13.29 -2.55
C LYS A 39 27.08 12.35 -2.76
N PRO A 40 27.58 12.19 -4.00
CA PRO A 40 28.64 11.25 -4.29
C PRO A 40 29.91 11.60 -3.52
N ALA A 41 30.57 10.58 -2.97
CA ALA A 41 31.89 10.71 -2.35
C ALA A 41 32.99 10.85 -3.43
N GLU A 42 34.24 11.05 -2.99
CA GLU A 42 35.39 11.07 -3.90
C GLU A 42 35.50 9.74 -4.65
N GLY A 43 35.55 9.80 -5.99
CA GLY A 43 35.59 8.62 -6.87
C GLY A 43 34.23 8.02 -7.22
N GLU A 44 33.12 8.61 -6.73
CA GLU A 44 31.76 8.26 -7.12
C GLU A 44 31.21 9.28 -8.13
N THR A 45 30.42 8.82 -9.10
CA THR A 45 29.71 9.70 -10.02
C THR A 45 28.23 9.36 -10.08
N ALA A 46 27.38 10.30 -9.69
CA ALA A 46 25.93 10.21 -9.86
C ALA A 46 25.54 10.72 -11.25
N LEU A 47 25.15 9.82 -12.16
CA LEU A 47 24.67 10.18 -13.50
C LEU A 47 23.21 10.65 -13.47
N SER A 48 22.45 10.21 -12.48
CA SER A 48 21.07 10.63 -12.22
C SER A 48 20.72 10.40 -10.75
N PRO A 49 19.52 10.77 -10.28
CA PRO A 49 19.03 10.37 -8.95
C PRO A 49 18.93 8.85 -8.74
N PHE A 50 19.02 8.05 -9.80
CA PHE A 50 18.79 6.60 -9.79
C PHE A 50 20.03 5.78 -10.15
N VAL A 51 21.07 6.39 -10.72
CA VAL A 51 22.27 5.70 -11.22
C VAL A 51 23.51 6.38 -10.67
N LEU A 52 24.30 5.62 -9.91
CA LEU A 52 25.64 5.99 -9.44
C LEU A 52 26.64 4.95 -9.90
N ILE A 53 27.81 5.40 -10.35
CA ILE A 53 28.91 4.52 -10.78
C ILE A 53 30.17 4.92 -10.03
N ASP A 54 30.85 3.92 -9.48
CA ASP A 54 32.14 4.04 -8.80
C ASP A 54 33.11 2.96 -9.31
N GLN A 55 34.28 2.84 -8.69
CA GLN A 55 35.27 1.81 -9.06
C GLN A 55 34.80 0.38 -8.75
N GLN A 56 33.81 0.21 -7.86
CA GLN A 56 33.20 -1.06 -7.52
C GLN A 56 32.05 -1.43 -8.46
N GLY A 57 31.63 -0.55 -9.37
CA GLY A 57 30.63 -0.82 -10.40
C GLY A 57 29.40 0.07 -10.30
N VAL A 58 28.25 -0.46 -10.73
CA VAL A 58 27.00 0.29 -10.85
C VAL A 58 26.13 0.09 -9.60
N THR A 59 25.66 1.20 -9.01
CA THR A 59 24.66 1.23 -7.94
C THR A 59 23.38 1.87 -8.45
N LEU A 60 22.27 1.16 -8.30
CA LEU A 60 20.94 1.59 -8.68
C LEU A 60 20.11 1.93 -7.44
N PHE A 61 19.38 3.03 -7.48
CA PHE A 61 18.51 3.44 -6.38
C PHE A 61 17.05 3.14 -6.68
N ALA A 62 16.41 2.36 -5.82
CA ALA A 62 15.00 2.02 -5.85
C ALA A 62 14.30 2.61 -4.60
N PRO A 63 13.88 3.89 -4.65
CA PRO A 63 13.36 4.67 -3.51
C PRO A 63 11.90 4.34 -3.12
N ARG A 64 11.56 3.06 -3.23
CA ARG A 64 10.32 2.45 -2.75
C ARG A 64 10.65 1.43 -1.68
N ALA A 65 9.82 1.40 -0.63
CA ALA A 65 10.02 0.53 0.51
C ALA A 65 9.90 -0.93 0.06
N GLU A 66 10.90 -1.76 0.34
CA GLU A 66 10.88 -3.20 0.04
C GLU A 66 10.45 -3.98 1.27
N MET A 67 9.28 -4.59 1.19
CA MET A 67 8.63 -5.34 2.26
C MET A 67 8.26 -6.78 1.85
N GLY A 68 8.81 -7.27 0.73
CA GLY A 68 8.50 -8.59 0.19
C GLY A 68 7.77 -8.57 -1.15
N GLN A 69 7.47 -7.40 -1.72
CA GLN A 69 6.76 -7.25 -3.00
C GLN A 69 7.67 -7.15 -4.23
N GLY A 70 8.99 -7.06 -4.07
CA GLY A 70 9.95 -7.16 -5.17
C GLY A 70 10.24 -5.84 -5.91
N VAL A 71 9.76 -4.69 -5.39
CA VAL A 71 9.93 -3.38 -6.04
C VAL A 71 11.39 -3.01 -6.28
N ARG A 72 12.29 -3.35 -5.35
CA ARG A 72 13.73 -3.10 -5.53
C ARG A 72 14.30 -3.86 -6.72
N THR A 73 13.85 -5.09 -6.93
CA THR A 73 14.29 -5.93 -8.06
C THR A 73 13.76 -5.39 -9.38
N THR A 74 12.45 -5.14 -9.48
CA THR A 74 11.84 -4.75 -10.75
C THR A 74 12.26 -3.34 -11.19
N TRP A 75 12.39 -2.37 -10.27
CA TRP A 75 12.92 -1.05 -10.61
C TRP A 75 14.38 -1.11 -11.04
N ALA A 76 15.21 -1.92 -10.36
CA ALA A 76 16.58 -2.15 -10.80
C ALA A 76 16.62 -2.82 -12.18
N ALA A 77 15.73 -3.78 -12.46
CA ALA A 77 15.64 -4.44 -13.76
C ALA A 77 15.24 -3.48 -14.90
N LEU A 78 14.33 -2.53 -14.65
CA LEU A 78 13.95 -1.50 -15.64
C LEU A 78 15.15 -0.64 -16.05
N ILE A 79 15.96 -0.21 -15.08
CA ILE A 79 17.17 0.58 -15.34
C ILE A 79 18.24 -0.32 -16.00
N ALA A 80 18.46 -1.52 -15.47
CA ALA A 80 19.49 -2.47 -15.92
C ALA A 80 19.26 -2.93 -17.37
N GLU A 81 18.00 -3.18 -17.74
CA GLU A 81 17.60 -3.51 -19.10
C GLU A 81 18.05 -2.45 -20.09
N GLU A 82 17.82 -1.17 -19.76
CA GLU A 82 18.23 -0.06 -20.61
C GLU A 82 19.74 0.20 -20.53
N LEU A 83 20.37 -0.02 -19.39
CA LEU A 83 21.79 0.26 -19.18
C LEU A 83 22.74 -0.84 -19.71
N ASP A 84 22.21 -1.97 -20.17
CA ASP A 84 22.97 -3.17 -20.57
C ASP A 84 23.89 -3.70 -19.46
N VAL A 85 23.33 -3.86 -18.27
CA VAL A 85 23.95 -4.55 -17.13
C VAL A 85 23.07 -5.69 -16.67
N GLU A 86 23.68 -6.74 -16.12
CA GLU A 86 22.96 -7.84 -15.49
C GLU A 86 22.63 -7.52 -14.02
N LEU A 87 21.61 -8.17 -13.47
CA LEU A 87 21.19 -7.95 -12.07
C LEU A 87 22.26 -8.37 -11.04
N ASP A 88 23.16 -9.29 -11.40
CA ASP A 88 24.28 -9.70 -10.55
C ASP A 88 25.52 -8.79 -10.67
N GLN A 89 25.49 -7.80 -11.56
CA GLN A 89 26.54 -6.80 -11.76
C GLN A 89 26.28 -5.48 -11.03
N ILE A 90 25.12 -5.37 -10.36
CA ILE A 90 24.66 -4.12 -9.74
C ILE A 90 24.53 -4.24 -8.23
N ARG A 91 24.61 -3.10 -7.55
CA ARG A 91 24.11 -2.93 -6.18
C ARG A 91 22.76 -2.21 -6.22
N VAL A 92 21.85 -2.56 -5.33
CA VAL A 92 20.54 -1.88 -5.21
C VAL A 92 20.36 -1.30 -3.83
N LEU A 93 20.21 0.02 -3.75
CA LEU A 93 19.98 0.77 -2.51
C LEU A 93 18.61 1.46 -2.55
N HIS A 94 18.06 1.85 -1.40
CA HIS A 94 16.78 2.57 -1.36
C HIS A 94 16.94 3.99 -1.91
N GLY A 95 17.94 4.73 -1.43
CA GLY A 95 18.08 6.17 -1.70
C GLY A 95 17.46 7.02 -0.58
N PRO A 96 17.94 8.27 -0.44
CA PRO A 96 17.56 9.18 0.64
C PRO A 96 16.11 9.68 0.52
N ALA A 97 15.60 10.28 1.59
CA ALA A 97 14.33 11.01 1.55
C ALA A 97 14.46 12.25 0.65
N ALA A 98 13.75 12.30 -0.49
CA ALA A 98 13.93 13.37 -1.45
C ALA A 98 12.72 13.66 -2.36
N ALA A 99 12.59 14.92 -2.78
CA ALA A 99 11.59 15.36 -3.75
C ALA A 99 11.75 14.70 -5.13
N ALA A 100 12.98 14.31 -5.49
CA ALA A 100 13.27 13.60 -6.75
C ALA A 100 12.58 12.22 -6.85
N TYR A 101 12.11 11.67 -5.72
CA TYR A 101 11.51 10.34 -5.62
C TYR A 101 10.00 10.38 -5.38
N TYR A 102 9.34 11.47 -5.79
CA TYR A 102 7.88 11.64 -5.69
C TYR A 102 7.10 10.49 -6.35
N ASN A 103 5.88 10.24 -5.85
CA ASN A 103 4.93 9.29 -6.44
C ASN A 103 3.77 10.06 -7.11
N SER A 104 3.78 10.16 -8.44
CA SER A 104 2.73 10.89 -9.17
C SER A 104 1.45 10.10 -9.34
N ALA A 105 1.55 8.76 -9.44
CA ALA A 105 0.40 7.89 -9.70
C ALA A 105 -0.63 7.91 -8.54
N LEU A 106 -0.19 8.21 -7.32
CA LEU A 106 -1.06 8.36 -6.13
C LEU A 106 -2.11 9.48 -6.30
N VAL A 107 -1.78 10.55 -7.04
CA VAL A 107 -2.70 11.67 -7.31
C VAL A 107 -3.75 11.28 -8.35
N GLY A 108 -3.36 10.50 -9.37
CA GLY A 108 -4.26 10.00 -10.40
C GLY A 108 -5.34 9.06 -9.85
N GLU A 109 -4.97 8.17 -8.92
CA GLU A 109 -5.92 7.29 -8.22
C GLU A 109 -6.94 8.07 -7.37
N GLY A 110 -6.62 9.30 -6.95
CA GLY A 110 -7.53 10.16 -6.20
C GLY A 110 -8.67 10.80 -7.01
N LEU A 111 -8.63 10.71 -8.35
CA LEU A 111 -9.65 11.32 -9.21
C LEU A 111 -11.01 10.59 -9.09
N PRO A 112 -12.15 11.30 -9.12
CA PRO A 112 -13.49 10.71 -8.98
C PRO A 112 -13.92 10.04 -10.30
N ASN A 113 -13.34 8.88 -10.60
CA ASN A 113 -13.70 8.03 -11.74
C ASN A 113 -13.71 6.54 -11.33
N LYS A 114 -14.20 5.67 -12.21
CA LYS A 114 -14.31 4.23 -11.96
C LYS A 114 -12.97 3.49 -12.15
N GLY A 115 -11.93 4.15 -12.66
CA GLY A 115 -10.59 3.60 -12.84
C GLY A 115 -10.42 2.79 -14.14
N TYR A 116 -11.35 1.89 -14.46
CA TYR A 116 -11.24 1.01 -15.62
C TYR A 116 -11.69 1.66 -16.94
N ASP A 117 -12.45 2.75 -16.89
CA ASP A 117 -13.03 3.46 -18.04
C ASP A 117 -12.26 4.76 -18.39
N ILE A 118 -11.03 4.88 -17.91
CA ILE A 118 -10.20 6.06 -18.11
C ILE A 118 -9.75 6.12 -19.58
N SER A 119 -10.12 7.19 -20.27
CA SER A 119 -9.58 7.49 -21.61
C SER A 119 -8.11 7.92 -21.55
N ASP A 120 -7.36 7.76 -22.64
CA ASP A 120 -5.96 8.22 -22.73
C ASP A 120 -5.81 9.70 -22.32
N PHE A 121 -6.79 10.55 -22.64
CA PHE A 121 -6.79 11.95 -22.21
C PHE A 121 -6.89 12.11 -20.69
N GLN A 122 -7.78 11.37 -20.03
CA GLN A 122 -7.93 11.41 -18.57
C GLN A 122 -6.73 10.78 -17.86
N HIS A 123 -6.13 9.73 -18.45
CA HIS A 123 -4.88 9.13 -17.98
C HIS A 123 -3.77 10.19 -18.00
N ASN A 124 -3.55 10.81 -19.16
CA ASN A 124 -2.54 11.86 -19.36
C ASN A 124 -2.80 13.10 -18.47
N LEU A 125 -4.07 13.46 -18.23
CA LEU A 125 -4.42 14.54 -17.30
C LEU A 125 -4.10 14.16 -15.85
N GLY A 126 -4.35 12.91 -15.45
CA GLY A 126 -3.97 12.37 -14.14
C GLY A 126 -2.45 12.39 -13.93
N GLU A 127 -1.68 12.02 -14.95
CA GLU A 127 -0.22 12.11 -14.94
C GLU A 127 0.27 13.57 -14.83
N ALA A 128 -0.32 14.47 -15.61
CA ALA A 128 -0.01 15.90 -15.57
C ALA A 128 -0.33 16.54 -14.21
N LEU A 129 -1.45 16.17 -13.58
CA LEU A 129 -1.80 16.57 -12.22
C LEU A 129 -0.90 15.90 -11.17
N GLY A 130 -0.44 14.68 -11.42
CA GLY A 130 0.54 13.97 -10.59
C GLY A 130 1.89 14.68 -10.48
N VAL A 131 2.24 15.53 -11.45
CA VAL A 131 3.40 16.44 -11.35
C VAL A 131 3.24 17.46 -10.22
N LEU A 132 2.01 17.79 -9.77
CA LEU A 132 1.81 18.59 -8.54
C LEU A 132 2.26 17.83 -7.29
N GLY A 133 2.23 16.49 -7.28
CA GLY A 133 2.83 15.66 -6.23
C GLY A 133 4.33 15.93 -6.03
N ARG A 134 5.03 16.39 -7.09
CA ARG A 134 6.42 16.89 -7.02
C ARG A 134 6.54 18.10 -6.09
N THR A 135 5.58 19.03 -6.14
CA THR A 135 5.61 20.23 -5.27
C THR A 135 5.37 19.90 -3.79
N LEU A 136 4.74 18.75 -3.49
CA LEU A 136 4.54 18.25 -2.13
C LEU A 136 5.67 17.31 -1.64
N SER A 137 6.64 16.94 -2.50
CA SER A 137 7.77 16.05 -2.15
C SER A 137 7.33 14.72 -1.50
N LEU A 138 6.21 14.15 -1.94
CA LEU A 138 5.64 12.92 -1.36
C LEU A 138 6.33 11.67 -1.93
N GLN A 139 7.39 11.21 -1.26
CA GLN A 139 7.97 9.90 -1.48
C GLN A 139 7.20 8.88 -0.62
N VAL A 140 6.21 8.21 -1.21
CA VAL A 140 5.32 7.27 -0.52
C VAL A 140 5.20 5.96 -1.29
N THR A 141 5.21 4.83 -0.58
CA THR A 141 4.91 3.49 -1.12
C THR A 141 3.53 3.05 -0.60
N GLY A 142 2.53 2.97 -1.49
CA GLY A 142 1.13 2.61 -1.16
C GLY A 142 0.21 2.67 -2.38
N GLY A 143 -1.03 2.19 -2.25
CA GLY A 143 -2.05 2.18 -3.31
C GLY A 143 -1.66 1.39 -4.57
N SER A 144 -0.74 0.44 -4.43
CA SER A 144 -0.17 -0.35 -5.53
C SER A 144 0.32 0.46 -6.74
N THR A 145 0.85 1.66 -6.48
CA THR A 145 1.22 2.64 -7.53
C THR A 145 2.69 2.54 -8.00
N SER A 146 3.55 1.81 -7.29
CA SER A 146 5.00 1.88 -7.53
C SER A 146 5.44 1.45 -8.93
N MET A 147 4.82 0.43 -9.55
CA MET A 147 5.19 0.06 -10.92
C MET A 147 4.68 1.06 -11.95
N LYS A 148 3.43 1.51 -11.79
CA LYS A 148 2.82 2.56 -12.63
C LYS A 148 3.66 3.84 -12.64
N ASP A 149 4.09 4.31 -11.46
CA ASP A 149 4.90 5.53 -11.32
C ASP A 149 6.34 5.36 -11.85
N GLY A 150 6.92 4.17 -11.69
CA GLY A 150 8.33 3.92 -12.01
C GLY A 150 8.60 3.49 -13.44
N PHE A 151 7.61 2.94 -14.16
CA PHE A 151 7.84 2.18 -15.39
C PHE A 151 8.67 2.94 -16.43
N GLU A 152 8.20 4.10 -16.90
CA GLU A 152 8.94 4.89 -17.90
C GLU A 152 10.15 5.58 -17.28
N ARG A 153 9.99 6.21 -16.11
CA ARG A 153 11.04 7.00 -15.44
C ARG A 153 12.31 6.19 -15.17
N MET A 154 12.18 4.93 -14.76
CA MET A 154 13.32 4.06 -14.49
C MET A 154 14.01 3.63 -15.80
N ARG A 155 13.24 3.40 -16.86
CA ARG A 155 13.79 3.07 -18.18
C ARG A 155 14.52 4.27 -18.79
N GLU A 156 13.93 5.45 -18.71
CA GLU A 156 14.58 6.71 -19.11
C GLU A 156 15.89 6.90 -18.35
N ALA A 157 15.92 6.70 -17.03
CA ALA A 157 17.14 6.81 -16.24
C ALA A 157 18.26 5.87 -16.73
N GLY A 158 17.93 4.62 -17.09
CA GLY A 158 18.89 3.67 -17.65
C GLY A 158 19.34 4.02 -19.07
N ALA A 159 18.42 4.42 -19.94
CA ALA A 159 18.72 4.78 -21.33
C ALA A 159 19.57 6.05 -21.41
N THR A 160 19.24 7.07 -20.61
CA THR A 160 20.03 8.28 -20.46
C THR A 160 21.44 7.97 -19.97
N ALA A 161 21.60 7.15 -18.91
CA ALA A 161 22.92 6.74 -18.45
C ALA A 161 23.74 6.02 -19.54
N ARG A 162 23.11 5.08 -20.26
CA ARG A 162 23.73 4.35 -21.40
C ARG A 162 24.25 5.31 -22.47
N GLU A 163 23.42 6.24 -22.94
CA GLU A 163 23.80 7.16 -24.01
C GLU A 163 24.83 8.20 -23.56
N THR A 164 24.78 8.67 -22.30
CA THR A 164 25.82 9.55 -21.74
C THR A 164 27.17 8.84 -21.64
N LEU A 165 27.20 7.57 -21.22
CA LEU A 165 28.41 6.75 -21.19
C LEU A 165 28.98 6.50 -22.60
N LYS A 166 28.10 6.24 -23.59
CA LYS A 166 28.51 6.16 -25.00
C LYS A 166 29.07 7.49 -25.49
N GLN A 167 28.50 8.62 -25.09
CA GLN A 167 29.04 9.94 -25.45
C GLN A 167 30.45 10.15 -24.86
N ALA A 168 30.67 9.83 -23.59
CA ALA A 168 32.00 9.90 -22.98
C ALA A 168 33.03 9.02 -23.71
N ALA A 169 32.63 7.82 -24.13
CA ALA A 169 33.49 6.93 -24.92
C ALA A 169 33.72 7.45 -26.35
N ALA A 170 32.70 8.04 -26.98
CA ALA A 170 32.79 8.67 -28.30
C ALA A 170 33.81 9.81 -28.29
N ASP A 171 33.74 10.68 -27.28
CA ASP A 171 34.66 11.80 -27.08
C ASP A 171 36.10 11.30 -26.83
N ARG A 172 36.26 10.24 -26.03
CA ARG A 172 37.57 9.60 -25.76
C ARG A 172 38.18 8.95 -27.00
N LEU A 173 37.37 8.38 -27.89
CA LEU A 173 37.83 7.61 -29.04
C LEU A 173 37.83 8.39 -30.36
N GLY A 174 37.18 9.56 -30.41
CA GLY A 174 37.00 10.35 -31.63
C GLY A 174 36.12 9.66 -32.68
N VAL A 175 35.08 8.93 -32.24
CA VAL A 175 34.12 8.23 -33.13
C VAL A 175 32.70 8.74 -32.91
N ASP A 176 31.79 8.44 -33.83
CA ASP A 176 30.37 8.79 -33.66
C ASP A 176 29.70 7.88 -32.61
N ARG A 177 28.90 8.46 -31.70
CA ARG A 177 28.15 7.74 -30.66
C ARG A 177 27.28 6.62 -31.23
N ALA A 178 26.70 6.81 -32.42
CA ALA A 178 25.84 5.83 -33.08
C ALA A 178 26.60 4.57 -33.53
N GLN A 179 27.93 4.64 -33.63
CA GLN A 179 28.77 3.49 -33.96
C GLN A 179 29.13 2.64 -32.73
N LEU A 180 28.88 3.14 -31.52
CA LEU A 180 29.17 2.45 -30.27
C LEU A 180 28.01 1.56 -29.85
N LYS A 181 28.33 0.41 -29.26
CA LYS A 181 27.37 -0.51 -28.65
C LYS A 181 27.62 -0.58 -27.14
N THR A 182 26.66 -1.12 -26.41
CA THR A 182 26.80 -1.42 -24.98
C THR A 182 26.48 -2.87 -24.73
N GLU A 183 27.21 -3.47 -23.80
CA GLU A 183 26.99 -4.86 -23.40
C GLU A 183 27.70 -5.10 -22.07
N ASN A 184 27.04 -5.72 -21.09
CA ASN A 184 27.65 -6.21 -19.85
C ASN A 184 28.45 -5.12 -19.11
N GLY A 185 27.89 -3.93 -18.94
CA GLY A 185 28.53 -2.82 -18.20
C GLY A 185 29.71 -2.16 -18.89
N ALA A 186 29.78 -2.23 -20.23
CA ALA A 186 30.85 -1.58 -21.01
C ALA A 186 30.35 -1.02 -22.34
N VAL A 187 31.03 0.03 -22.81
CA VAL A 187 30.89 0.53 -24.17
C VAL A 187 31.85 -0.22 -25.09
N ILE A 188 31.36 -0.68 -26.24
CA ILE A 188 32.10 -1.43 -27.26
C ILE A 188 32.20 -0.58 -28.53
N ALA A 189 33.43 -0.33 -28.97
CA ALA A 189 33.74 0.38 -30.20
C ALA A 189 33.69 -0.55 -31.44
N PRO A 190 33.56 0.00 -32.67
CA PRO A 190 33.50 -0.80 -33.91
C PRO A 190 34.70 -1.72 -34.14
N ASN A 191 35.87 -1.35 -33.61
CA ASN A 191 37.10 -2.14 -33.69
C ASN A 191 37.20 -3.24 -32.61
N GLY A 192 36.18 -3.37 -31.75
CA GLY A 192 36.15 -4.34 -30.65
C GLY A 192 36.75 -3.85 -29.33
N THR A 193 37.28 -2.62 -29.26
CA THR A 193 37.74 -2.05 -27.98
C THR A 193 36.57 -1.95 -27.02
N ARG A 194 36.77 -2.47 -25.80
CA ARG A 194 35.76 -2.51 -24.74
C ARG A 194 36.22 -1.62 -23.59
N ILE A 195 35.39 -0.65 -23.20
CA ILE A 195 35.68 0.30 -22.12
C ILE A 195 34.63 0.13 -21.02
N PRO A 196 35.00 -0.33 -19.82
CA PRO A 196 34.09 -0.46 -18.69
C PRO A 196 33.43 0.87 -18.32
N TYR A 197 32.18 0.84 -17.86
CA TYR A 197 31.49 2.06 -17.39
C TYR A 197 32.23 2.77 -16.25
N THR A 198 32.93 2.02 -15.39
CA THR A 198 33.73 2.57 -14.29
C THR A 198 34.86 3.48 -14.77
N GLU A 199 35.40 3.27 -15.98
CA GLU A 199 36.41 4.15 -16.59
C GLU A 199 35.81 5.40 -17.26
N LEU A 200 34.50 5.39 -17.53
CA LEU A 200 33.80 6.46 -18.24
C LEU A 200 32.99 7.35 -17.31
N ALA A 201 32.69 6.88 -16.10
CA ALA A 201 31.77 7.51 -15.16
C ALA A 201 32.08 8.98 -14.89
N GLU A 202 33.31 9.32 -14.49
CA GLU A 202 33.69 10.70 -14.16
C GLU A 202 33.51 11.65 -15.35
N ALA A 203 33.91 11.22 -16.55
CA ALA A 203 33.73 12.01 -17.78
C ALA A 203 32.25 12.14 -18.13
N ALA A 204 31.48 11.05 -18.03
CA ALA A 204 30.04 11.03 -18.27
C ALA A 204 29.28 11.97 -17.32
N GLY A 205 29.73 12.11 -16.06
CA GLY A 205 29.13 13.03 -15.09
C GLY A 205 29.26 14.52 -15.45
N GLN A 206 30.13 14.87 -16.41
CA GLN A 206 30.32 16.24 -16.89
C GLN A 206 29.55 16.52 -18.20
N ILE A 207 28.88 15.52 -18.76
CA ILE A 207 28.17 15.63 -20.03
C ILE A 207 26.70 15.97 -19.76
N GLU A 208 26.17 16.95 -20.49
CA GLU A 208 24.73 17.21 -20.51
C GLU A 208 24.02 15.99 -21.13
N PRO A 209 23.05 15.37 -20.43
CA PRO A 209 22.47 14.13 -20.89
C PRO A 209 21.78 14.28 -22.26
N PRO A 210 22.03 13.40 -23.23
CA PRO A 210 21.40 13.48 -24.55
C PRO A 210 19.93 13.05 -24.49
N GLU A 211 19.16 13.44 -25.51
CA GLU A 211 17.86 12.81 -25.79
C GLU A 211 18.04 11.32 -26.09
N VAL A 212 17.13 10.49 -25.59
CA VAL A 212 17.21 9.03 -25.68
C VAL A 212 15.92 8.42 -26.16
N GLU A 213 16.05 7.30 -26.87
CA GLU A 213 14.94 6.40 -27.16
C GLU A 213 15.01 5.20 -26.21
N LEU A 214 13.85 4.82 -25.69
CA LEU A 214 13.71 3.62 -24.87
C LEU A 214 13.83 2.37 -25.75
N ARG A 215 14.39 1.30 -25.19
CA ARG A 215 14.51 0.01 -25.88
C ARG A 215 13.15 -0.52 -26.30
N ASP A 216 13.06 -1.03 -27.52
CA ASP A 216 11.83 -1.69 -27.96
C ASP A 216 11.56 -2.94 -27.10
N PRO A 217 10.32 -3.16 -26.60
CA PRO A 217 9.97 -4.31 -25.78
C PRO A 217 10.34 -5.67 -26.37
N SER A 218 10.35 -5.82 -27.69
CA SER A 218 10.77 -7.05 -28.37
C SER A 218 12.24 -7.39 -28.18
N ASN A 219 13.05 -6.42 -27.73
CA ASN A 219 14.47 -6.58 -27.44
C ASN A 219 14.77 -6.70 -25.94
N TRP A 220 13.75 -6.74 -25.07
CA TRP A 220 13.97 -6.89 -23.64
C TRP A 220 14.60 -8.24 -23.29
N ARG A 221 15.60 -8.21 -22.42
CA ARG A 221 16.32 -9.41 -21.95
C ARG A 221 15.87 -9.84 -20.54
N LEU A 222 15.62 -8.88 -19.66
CA LEU A 222 15.24 -9.03 -18.26
C LEU A 222 13.71 -8.92 -18.07
N LEU A 223 13.08 -7.90 -18.64
CA LEU A 223 11.66 -7.59 -18.42
C LEU A 223 10.75 -8.63 -19.10
N GLY A 224 9.61 -8.93 -18.48
CA GLY A 224 8.65 -9.93 -18.96
C GLY A 224 9.04 -11.38 -18.60
N ARG A 225 10.00 -11.56 -17.68
CA ARG A 225 10.51 -12.88 -17.26
C ARG A 225 10.50 -13.00 -15.75
N ASN A 226 10.53 -14.23 -15.26
CA ASN A 226 10.73 -14.50 -13.84
C ASN A 226 12.18 -14.14 -13.45
N LEU A 227 12.34 -13.16 -12.57
CA LEU A 227 13.64 -12.62 -12.17
C LEU A 227 14.08 -13.14 -10.80
N PRO A 228 15.36 -13.52 -10.63
CA PRO A 228 15.90 -13.76 -9.30
C PRO A 228 15.93 -12.42 -8.55
N ARG A 229 15.22 -12.35 -7.43
CA ARG A 229 15.16 -11.13 -6.63
C ARG A 229 16.50 -10.81 -5.99
N VAL A 230 16.91 -9.55 -6.11
CA VAL A 230 18.22 -9.06 -5.61
C VAL A 230 18.35 -9.12 -4.08
N ASP A 231 17.22 -9.22 -3.37
CA ASP A 231 17.17 -9.23 -1.91
C ASP A 231 17.00 -10.65 -1.30
N VAL A 232 16.85 -11.70 -2.12
CA VAL A 232 16.63 -13.08 -1.64
C VAL A 232 17.84 -13.63 -0.89
N VAL A 233 19.06 -13.42 -1.40
CA VAL A 233 20.28 -13.91 -0.73
C VAL A 233 20.37 -13.32 0.67
N GLY A 234 20.32 -11.99 0.79
CA GLY A 234 20.42 -11.31 2.08
C GLY A 234 19.32 -11.73 3.08
N LYS A 235 18.09 -11.89 2.61
CA LYS A 235 16.96 -12.35 3.45
C LYS A 235 17.12 -13.80 3.90
N SER A 236 17.66 -14.67 3.05
CA SER A 236 17.80 -16.11 3.35
C SER A 236 19.00 -16.43 4.22
N THR A 237 20.05 -15.60 4.19
CA THR A 237 21.28 -15.78 4.99
C THR A 237 21.31 -14.95 6.27
N GLY A 238 20.28 -14.15 6.53
CA GLY A 238 20.23 -13.25 7.69
C GLY A 238 21.22 -12.08 7.62
N THR A 239 21.58 -11.64 6.41
CA THR A 239 22.48 -10.50 6.19
C THR A 239 21.78 -9.27 5.61
N ALA A 240 20.49 -9.36 5.30
CA ALA A 240 19.65 -8.20 5.02
C ALA A 240 19.40 -7.43 6.33
N GLU A 241 19.62 -6.12 6.32
CA GLU A 241 19.44 -5.26 7.49
C GLU A 241 17.99 -4.75 7.58
N PHE A 242 17.26 -5.20 8.60
CA PHE A 242 15.95 -4.67 9.01
C PHE A 242 16.13 -3.58 10.08
N GLY A 243 15.04 -2.90 10.46
CA GLY A 243 15.12 -1.79 11.42
C GLY A 243 15.70 -2.22 12.77
N ILE A 244 15.32 -3.42 13.23
CA ILE A 244 15.81 -3.98 14.48
C ILE A 244 17.28 -4.44 14.42
N ASP A 245 17.87 -4.60 13.22
CA ASP A 245 19.26 -5.06 13.06
C ASP A 245 20.28 -3.92 13.14
N VAL A 246 19.83 -2.67 13.15
CA VAL A 246 20.69 -1.49 13.20
C VAL A 246 21.45 -1.43 14.54
N ARG A 247 22.79 -1.39 14.48
CA ARG A 247 23.69 -1.45 15.65
C ARG A 247 24.80 -0.37 15.60
N PRO A 248 24.46 0.94 15.66
CA PRO A 248 25.47 1.99 15.77
C PRO A 248 26.29 1.83 17.06
N GLU A 249 27.51 2.36 17.05
CA GLU A 249 28.39 2.30 18.22
C GLU A 249 27.76 2.96 19.44
N GLY A 250 27.85 2.30 20.60
CA GLY A 250 27.34 2.85 21.86
C GLY A 250 25.84 2.66 22.11
N LEU A 251 25.12 1.95 21.22
CA LEU A 251 23.67 1.73 21.26
C LEU A 251 23.10 1.42 22.66
N LYS A 252 21.96 2.03 22.96
CA LYS A 252 21.03 1.64 24.03
C LYS A 252 19.71 1.17 23.43
N PHE A 253 18.94 0.45 24.23
CA PHE A 253 17.68 -0.14 23.80
C PHE A 253 16.55 0.45 24.62
N ALA A 254 15.41 0.68 24.02
CA ALA A 254 14.23 1.17 24.69
C ALA A 254 13.00 0.34 24.32
N SER A 255 12.06 0.27 25.26
CA SER A 255 10.72 -0.25 25.01
C SER A 255 9.70 0.71 25.62
N VAL A 256 8.45 0.59 25.16
CA VAL A 256 7.38 1.54 25.45
C VAL A 256 6.19 0.81 26.02
N ARG A 257 5.39 1.54 26.81
CA ARG A 257 4.06 1.13 27.26
C ARG A 257 3.15 2.34 27.15
N ILE A 258 2.15 2.23 26.28
CA ILE A 258 1.23 3.31 25.95
C ILE A 258 -0.13 3.04 26.60
N ASN A 259 -0.97 4.08 26.77
CA ASN A 259 -2.31 3.90 27.33
C ASN A 259 -3.11 2.89 26.48
N PRO A 260 -3.53 1.73 27.05
CA PRO A 260 -4.27 0.70 26.32
C PRO A 260 -5.68 1.14 25.88
N LYS A 261 -6.21 2.21 26.50
CA LYS A 261 -7.43 2.92 26.07
C LYS A 261 -7.01 3.96 25.04
N LEU A 262 -7.09 3.59 23.76
CA LEU A 262 -6.45 4.29 22.65
C LEU A 262 -6.86 5.76 22.57
N GLY A 263 -5.87 6.65 22.44
CA GLY A 263 -6.12 8.10 22.45
C GLY A 263 -6.43 8.70 23.84
N GLY A 264 -6.55 7.87 24.89
CA GLY A 264 -6.62 8.31 26.27
C GLY A 264 -5.31 8.91 26.78
N GLU A 265 -5.41 9.79 27.77
CA GLU A 265 -4.25 10.42 28.41
C GLU A 265 -3.59 9.51 29.47
N MET A 266 -2.35 9.79 29.85
CA MET A 266 -1.75 9.21 31.05
C MET A 266 -1.87 10.24 32.19
N LYS A 267 -2.54 9.88 33.29
CA LYS A 267 -2.75 10.80 34.43
C LYS A 267 -1.49 10.93 35.29
N GLY A 268 -0.69 9.85 35.36
CA GLY A 268 0.59 9.80 36.04
C GLY A 268 1.15 8.38 36.10
N PHE A 269 2.38 8.23 36.58
CA PHE A 269 3.02 6.92 36.77
C PHE A 269 3.99 6.92 37.96
N ASP A 270 4.22 5.74 38.55
CA ASP A 270 5.29 5.47 39.51
C ASP A 270 6.34 4.54 38.89
N ALA A 271 7.50 5.10 38.59
CA ALA A 271 8.63 4.39 38.01
C ALA A 271 9.64 3.83 39.04
N SER A 272 9.38 3.98 40.34
CA SER A 272 10.36 3.69 41.41
C SER A 272 10.91 2.27 41.35
N ALA A 273 10.10 1.29 40.96
CA ALA A 273 10.53 -0.10 40.79
C ALA A 273 11.44 -0.28 39.57
N ALA A 274 11.03 0.27 38.42
CA ALA A 274 11.78 0.21 37.16
C ALA A 274 13.16 0.88 37.28
N GLU A 275 13.24 2.05 37.94
CA GLU A 275 14.50 2.80 38.10
C GLU A 275 15.58 2.02 38.88
N GLN A 276 15.17 1.07 39.72
CA GLN A 276 16.08 0.22 40.50
C GLN A 276 16.50 -1.05 39.76
N MET A 277 15.89 -1.36 38.61
CA MET A 277 16.19 -2.59 37.88
C MET A 277 17.57 -2.55 37.23
N PRO A 278 18.34 -3.65 37.27
CA PRO A 278 19.66 -3.72 36.63
C PRO A 278 19.59 -3.38 35.14
N GLY A 279 20.52 -2.53 34.69
CA GLY A 279 20.65 -2.16 33.27
C GLY A 279 19.73 -1.03 32.82
N VAL A 280 18.76 -0.61 33.62
CA VAL A 280 17.96 0.60 33.36
C VAL A 280 18.86 1.83 33.41
N LYS A 281 18.63 2.74 32.45
CA LYS A 281 19.36 4.00 32.29
C LYS A 281 18.49 5.21 32.49
N LYS A 282 17.26 5.17 31.98
CA LYS A 282 16.35 6.30 32.06
C LYS A 282 14.91 5.85 31.82
N VAL A 283 13.98 6.44 32.55
CA VAL A 283 12.55 6.40 32.25
C VAL A 283 12.18 7.73 31.57
N VAL A 284 11.38 7.65 30.53
CA VAL A 284 10.97 8.79 29.69
C VAL A 284 9.45 8.86 29.69
N ASP A 285 8.93 10.02 30.10
CA ASP A 285 7.51 10.36 29.97
C ASP A 285 7.21 10.75 28.51
N LEU A 286 6.25 10.08 27.88
CA LEU A 286 5.81 10.33 26.51
C LEU A 286 4.51 11.17 26.45
N GLY A 287 3.91 11.49 27.60
CA GLY A 287 2.64 12.21 27.76
C GLY A 287 1.41 11.30 27.79
N ASN A 288 1.34 10.32 26.90
CA ASN A 288 0.28 9.30 26.85
C ASN A 288 0.79 7.88 27.15
N GLY A 289 1.99 7.78 27.73
CA GLY A 289 2.66 6.53 28.02
C GLY A 289 4.07 6.77 28.53
N VAL A 290 4.82 5.69 28.71
CA VAL A 290 6.19 5.70 29.22
C VAL A 290 7.11 4.89 28.33
N ALA A 291 8.39 5.26 28.30
CA ALA A 291 9.45 4.46 27.73
C ALA A 291 10.57 4.21 28.74
N VAL A 292 11.22 3.06 28.66
CA VAL A 292 12.41 2.76 29.48
C VAL A 292 13.60 2.47 28.58
N ILE A 293 14.67 3.23 28.75
CA ILE A 293 15.97 3.02 28.10
C ILE A 293 16.84 2.13 29.00
N ALA A 294 17.38 1.04 28.46
CA ALA A 294 18.20 0.06 29.14
C ALA A 294 19.38 -0.43 28.29
N THR A 295 20.17 -1.36 28.84
CA THR A 295 21.36 -1.94 28.19
C THR A 295 21.06 -3.00 27.14
N ASN A 296 19.84 -3.56 27.11
CA ASN A 296 19.36 -4.49 26.08
C ASN A 296 17.83 -4.45 26.01
N THR A 297 17.26 -4.97 24.92
CA THR A 297 15.81 -4.96 24.67
C THR A 297 15.01 -5.69 25.74
N TRP A 298 15.48 -6.85 26.19
CA TRP A 298 14.78 -7.64 27.22
C TRP A 298 14.62 -6.85 28.53
N LEU A 299 15.68 -6.22 29.02
CA LEU A 299 15.63 -5.40 30.23
C LEU A 299 14.77 -4.15 30.05
N ALA A 300 14.75 -3.54 28.85
CA ALA A 300 13.87 -2.42 28.57
C ALA A 300 12.39 -2.83 28.65
N ILE A 301 12.03 -3.98 28.06
CA ILE A 301 10.67 -4.54 28.13
C ILE A 301 10.30 -4.86 29.59
N GLN A 302 11.13 -5.62 30.30
CA GLN A 302 10.82 -5.99 31.69
C GLN A 302 10.69 -4.77 32.62
N ALA A 303 11.47 -3.71 32.37
CA ALA A 303 11.43 -2.51 33.18
C ALA A 303 10.23 -1.62 32.87
N VAL A 304 9.79 -1.50 31.61
CA VAL A 304 8.60 -0.69 31.30
C VAL A 304 7.31 -1.34 31.84
N GLU A 305 7.25 -2.68 31.87
CA GLU A 305 6.16 -3.44 32.50
C GLU A 305 6.11 -3.29 34.02
N ALA A 306 7.25 -2.97 34.66
CA ALA A 306 7.33 -2.79 36.11
C ALA A 306 6.84 -1.40 36.59
N ILE A 307 6.47 -0.50 35.68
CA ILE A 307 5.95 0.83 36.00
C ILE A 307 4.46 0.71 36.32
N ASP A 308 4.04 1.27 37.45
CA ASP A 308 2.62 1.43 37.78
C ASP A 308 2.11 2.71 37.10
N VAL A 309 1.01 2.64 36.36
CA VAL A 309 0.50 3.76 35.55
C VAL A 309 -0.98 3.97 35.80
N ASP A 310 -1.36 5.22 36.07
CA ASP A 310 -2.74 5.66 36.15
C ASP A 310 -3.21 6.13 34.77
N TRP A 311 -4.04 5.30 34.13
CA TRP A 311 -4.53 5.55 32.78
C TRP A 311 -5.83 6.39 32.77
N GLY A 312 -5.92 7.27 31.78
CA GLY A 312 -7.16 7.96 31.42
C GLY A 312 -8.17 7.04 30.72
N ASP A 313 -9.42 7.48 30.66
CA ASP A 313 -10.50 6.74 30.01
C ASP A 313 -10.39 6.78 28.48
N ALA A 314 -11.03 5.82 27.81
CA ALA A 314 -11.15 5.81 26.36
C ALA A 314 -12.02 6.97 25.87
N PRO A 315 -11.65 7.67 24.78
CA PRO A 315 -12.49 8.70 24.16
C PRO A 315 -13.62 8.12 23.28
N TYR A 316 -13.81 6.79 23.27
CA TYR A 316 -14.80 6.07 22.46
C TYR A 316 -15.62 5.08 23.33
N PRO A 317 -16.75 4.56 22.82
CA PRO A 317 -17.54 3.56 23.54
C PRO A 317 -16.70 2.32 23.92
N PRO A 318 -16.76 1.84 25.17
CA PRO A 318 -15.78 0.87 25.68
C PRO A 318 -15.93 -0.56 25.14
N GLU A 319 -17.12 -0.94 24.69
CA GLU A 319 -17.43 -2.31 24.26
C GLU A 319 -17.66 -2.39 22.75
N THR A 320 -17.22 -3.50 22.13
CA THR A 320 -17.38 -3.76 20.69
C THR A 320 -18.80 -3.51 20.16
N ASP A 321 -19.83 -4.00 20.87
CA ASP A 321 -21.24 -3.83 20.44
C ASP A 321 -21.67 -2.35 20.42
N ALA A 322 -21.15 -1.55 21.37
CA ALA A 322 -21.44 -0.12 21.42
C ALA A 322 -20.71 0.65 20.30
N ILE A 323 -19.49 0.22 19.95
CA ILE A 323 -18.74 0.75 18.81
C ILE A 323 -19.50 0.47 17.50
N PHE A 324 -19.99 -0.75 17.28
CA PHE A 324 -20.77 -1.08 16.08
C PHE A 324 -22.15 -0.41 16.07
N THR A 325 -22.75 -0.13 17.23
CA THR A 325 -23.96 0.70 17.33
C THR A 325 -23.68 2.11 16.81
N GLU A 326 -22.52 2.71 17.13
CA GLU A 326 -22.12 4.01 16.61
C GLU A 326 -21.82 3.97 15.11
N ILE A 327 -21.17 2.91 14.62
CA ILE A 327 -20.97 2.72 13.17
C ILE A 327 -22.31 2.64 12.43
N ALA A 328 -23.28 1.90 12.97
CA ALA A 328 -24.61 1.78 12.40
C ALA A 328 -25.38 3.11 12.39
N SER A 329 -25.15 3.98 13.39
CA SER A 329 -25.77 5.31 13.50
C SER A 329 -25.44 6.20 12.29
N ALA A 330 -24.26 6.01 11.67
CA ALA A 330 -23.80 6.80 10.53
C ALA A 330 -24.74 6.70 9.30
N PHE A 331 -25.53 5.62 9.19
CA PHE A 331 -26.53 5.47 8.14
C PHE A 331 -27.71 6.43 8.26
N ASP A 332 -27.95 7.03 9.43
CA ASP A 332 -29.04 7.99 9.66
C ASP A 332 -28.73 9.37 9.08
N ALA A 333 -27.44 9.66 8.85
CA ALA A 333 -26.98 10.87 8.19
C ALA A 333 -27.01 10.74 6.65
N SER A 334 -26.97 11.88 5.96
CA SER A 334 -26.74 11.89 4.52
C SER A 334 -25.36 11.30 4.18
N PRO A 335 -25.22 10.59 3.05
CA PRO A 335 -23.94 10.00 2.67
C PRO A 335 -22.87 11.08 2.51
N ASN A 336 -21.66 10.77 2.97
CA ASN A 336 -20.48 11.58 2.73
C ASN A 336 -20.02 11.48 1.27
N SER A 337 -20.10 10.29 0.69
CA SER A 337 -19.68 10.01 -0.68
C SER A 337 -20.72 9.19 -1.42
N THR A 338 -20.96 9.52 -2.69
CA THR A 338 -21.75 8.72 -3.64
C THR A 338 -21.00 8.73 -4.97
N MET A 339 -20.12 7.75 -5.17
CA MET A 339 -19.19 7.72 -6.31
C MET A 339 -19.75 7.03 -7.56
N ARG A 340 -20.90 6.36 -7.43
CA ARG A 340 -21.70 5.82 -8.53
C ARG A 340 -23.18 5.98 -8.19
N ASP A 341 -23.94 6.49 -9.15
CA ASP A 341 -25.38 6.75 -9.05
C ASP A 341 -25.99 6.70 -10.46
N ASP A 342 -26.05 5.50 -11.02
CA ASP A 342 -26.57 5.22 -12.35
C ASP A 342 -28.07 4.87 -12.25
N GLY A 343 -28.92 5.42 -13.13
CA GLY A 343 -30.34 5.03 -13.23
C GLY A 343 -31.26 5.57 -12.13
N ASP A 344 -32.34 4.84 -11.83
CA ASP A 344 -33.28 5.09 -10.72
C ASP A 344 -33.28 3.90 -9.75
N VAL A 345 -32.60 4.09 -8.63
CA VAL A 345 -32.50 3.10 -7.55
C VAL A 345 -33.58 3.26 -6.47
N ASP A 346 -34.32 4.36 -6.48
CA ASP A 346 -35.35 4.62 -5.48
C ASP A 346 -36.65 3.87 -5.81
N THR A 347 -36.88 3.59 -7.09
CA THR A 347 -38.04 2.81 -7.57
C THR A 347 -37.67 1.35 -7.83
N LEU A 348 -38.39 0.40 -7.19
CA LEU A 348 -38.27 -1.02 -7.54
C LEU A 348 -38.92 -1.28 -8.92
N PRO A 349 -38.21 -1.84 -9.91
CA PRO A 349 -38.80 -2.12 -11.22
C PRO A 349 -39.97 -3.12 -11.14
N ASP A 350 -41.04 -2.85 -11.90
CA ASP A 350 -42.24 -3.71 -11.92
C ASP A 350 -41.91 -5.17 -12.25
N GLY A 351 -42.35 -6.09 -11.39
CA GLY A 351 -42.14 -7.54 -11.54
C GLY A 351 -40.73 -8.01 -11.18
N ALA A 352 -39.87 -7.15 -10.63
CA ALA A 352 -38.59 -7.58 -10.09
C ALA A 352 -38.74 -8.22 -8.69
N THR A 353 -37.87 -9.17 -8.38
CA THR A 353 -37.73 -9.76 -7.04
C THR A 353 -36.66 -8.98 -6.30
N GLU A 354 -37.04 -8.37 -5.17
CA GLU A 354 -36.13 -7.60 -4.31
C GLU A 354 -35.40 -8.51 -3.32
N ILE A 355 -34.13 -8.20 -3.06
CA ILE A 355 -33.26 -8.85 -2.08
C ILE A 355 -32.62 -7.76 -1.22
N THR A 356 -32.55 -8.00 0.09
CA THR A 356 -31.81 -7.14 1.02
C THR A 356 -30.91 -7.96 1.93
N ALA A 357 -29.78 -7.37 2.32
CA ALA A 357 -28.82 -7.98 3.22
C ALA A 357 -28.08 -6.91 4.02
N GLU A 358 -27.70 -7.24 5.25
CA GLU A 358 -26.77 -6.45 6.05
C GLU A 358 -25.52 -7.30 6.30
N TYR A 359 -24.36 -6.66 6.23
CA TYR A 359 -23.05 -7.29 6.38
C TYR A 359 -22.23 -6.58 7.45
N THR A 360 -21.34 -7.31 8.11
CA THR A 360 -20.44 -6.74 9.14
C THR A 360 -19.06 -7.38 9.05
N VAL A 361 -18.02 -6.56 9.17
CA VAL A 361 -16.63 -7.02 9.30
C VAL A 361 -15.97 -6.37 10.53
N PRO A 362 -15.08 -7.09 11.24
CA PRO A 362 -14.46 -6.60 12.46
C PRO A 362 -13.34 -5.59 12.13
N TYR A 363 -12.79 -4.97 13.17
CA TYR A 363 -11.49 -4.31 13.08
C TYR A 363 -10.39 -5.37 12.82
N LEU A 364 -9.31 -5.00 12.13
CA LEU A 364 -8.16 -5.90 11.91
C LEU A 364 -6.84 -5.19 12.19
N ALA A 365 -5.94 -5.90 12.86
CA ALA A 365 -4.54 -5.54 12.92
C ALA A 365 -3.80 -5.89 11.61
N HIS A 366 -2.76 -5.14 11.30
CA HIS A 366 -1.82 -5.42 10.21
C HIS A 366 -0.93 -6.62 10.51
N SER A 367 -0.62 -6.82 11.79
CA SER A 367 0.14 -7.96 12.32
C SER A 367 1.45 -8.22 11.56
N THR A 368 2.23 -7.16 11.31
CA THR A 368 3.55 -7.25 10.64
C THR A 368 4.48 -8.16 11.44
N MET A 369 5.27 -9.04 10.79
CA MET A 369 6.15 -9.98 11.51
C MET A 369 7.23 -9.29 12.35
N GLU A 370 7.76 -8.16 11.85
CA GLU A 370 8.63 -7.26 12.60
C GLU A 370 7.78 -6.20 13.32
N PRO A 371 7.74 -6.17 14.67
CA PRO A 371 7.05 -5.13 15.42
C PRO A 371 7.60 -3.73 15.11
N MET A 372 6.80 -2.70 15.40
CA MET A 372 7.26 -1.33 15.23
C MET A 372 8.55 -1.05 16.00
N ASN A 373 9.50 -0.43 15.29
CA ASN A 373 10.81 -0.11 15.83
C ASN A 373 11.44 1.04 15.04
N ALA A 374 12.34 1.76 15.70
CA ALA A 374 13.23 2.72 15.07
C ALA A 374 14.46 2.96 15.94
N THR A 375 15.61 3.20 15.30
CA THR A 375 16.85 3.62 15.97
C THR A 375 17.07 5.10 15.70
N ALA A 376 17.32 5.89 16.74
CA ALA A 376 17.49 7.33 16.64
C ALA A 376 18.78 7.79 17.33
N LEU A 377 19.52 8.70 16.70
CA LEU A 377 20.65 9.41 17.28
C LEU A 377 20.39 10.91 17.20
N PHE A 378 20.06 11.51 18.35
CA PHE A 378 19.84 12.95 18.46
C PHE A 378 21.05 13.61 19.12
N THR A 379 21.57 14.69 18.53
CA THR A 379 22.75 15.41 19.06
C THR A 379 22.42 16.75 19.72
N GLY A 380 21.15 17.17 19.70
CA GLY A 380 20.73 18.53 20.05
C GLY A 380 20.59 19.45 18.84
N SER A 381 21.36 19.22 17.77
CA SER A 381 21.34 20.02 16.55
C SER A 381 21.12 19.22 15.27
N ALA A 382 21.14 17.89 15.35
CA ALA A 382 20.89 16.98 14.25
C ALA A 382 20.23 15.68 14.76
N LEU A 383 19.56 14.97 13.85
CA LEU A 383 18.92 13.69 14.10
C LEU A 383 19.22 12.72 12.96
N GLU A 384 19.72 11.54 13.28
CA GLU A 384 19.73 10.40 12.37
C GLU A 384 18.67 9.38 12.84
N LEU A 385 17.85 8.88 11.91
CA LEU A 385 16.78 7.93 12.20
C LEU A 385 16.82 6.76 11.20
N TRP A 386 16.98 5.54 11.72
CA TRP A 386 16.91 4.30 10.95
C TRP A 386 15.60 3.58 11.26
N CYS A 387 14.79 3.33 10.23
CA CYS A 387 13.54 2.59 10.39
C CYS A 387 13.02 2.03 9.06
N GLY A 388 12.34 0.89 9.11
CA GLY A 388 11.53 0.40 8.01
C GLY A 388 10.28 1.25 7.89
N ASN A 389 10.13 2.01 6.81
CA ASN A 389 9.02 2.96 6.63
C ASN A 389 8.59 3.02 5.16
N GLN A 390 7.33 3.39 4.92
CA GLN A 390 6.75 3.56 3.58
C GLN A 390 6.75 5.02 3.09
N ALA A 391 6.96 5.99 3.98
CA ALA A 391 6.84 7.42 3.71
C ALA A 391 8.00 8.24 4.32
N PRO A 392 9.24 8.08 3.83
CA PRO A 392 10.42 8.64 4.49
C PRO A 392 10.40 10.16 4.60
N THR A 393 9.79 10.87 3.65
CA THR A 393 9.69 12.34 3.73
C THR A 393 8.71 12.81 4.80
N LEU A 394 7.62 12.08 5.05
CA LEU A 394 6.67 12.37 6.13
C LEU A 394 7.27 12.04 7.50
N VAL A 395 7.98 10.91 7.60
CA VAL A 395 8.72 10.54 8.82
C VAL A 395 9.77 11.60 9.14
N GLN A 396 10.52 12.10 8.14
CA GLN A 396 11.50 13.17 8.30
C GLN A 396 10.86 14.45 8.86
N ILE A 397 9.74 14.90 8.27
CA ILE A 397 9.03 16.10 8.72
C ILE A 397 8.52 15.92 10.15
N ARG A 398 7.92 14.76 10.45
CA ARG A 398 7.42 14.46 11.79
C ARG A 398 8.56 14.48 12.82
N ALA A 399 9.65 13.77 12.55
CA ALA A 399 10.81 13.71 13.43
C ALA A 399 11.47 15.08 13.63
N ALA A 400 11.58 15.89 12.57
CA ALA A 400 12.07 17.27 12.65
C ALA A 400 11.21 18.15 13.56
N ASN A 401 9.89 18.09 13.39
CA ASN A 401 8.95 18.83 14.24
C ASN A 401 9.04 18.39 15.71
N THR A 402 9.11 17.08 15.96
CA THR A 402 9.26 16.51 17.31
C THR A 402 10.58 16.94 17.96
N ALA A 403 11.68 16.95 17.22
CA ALA A 403 12.99 17.36 17.69
C ALA A 403 13.21 18.88 17.72
N ASN A 404 12.25 19.66 17.21
CA ASN A 404 12.37 21.10 16.98
C ASN A 404 13.63 21.45 16.16
N LEU A 405 13.84 20.71 15.07
CA LEU A 405 14.93 20.87 14.11
C LEU A 405 14.41 21.30 12.74
N ASP A 406 15.27 21.93 11.95
CA ASP A 406 15.04 22.07 10.52
C ASP A 406 15.05 20.69 9.83
N LYS A 407 14.27 20.53 8.77
CA LYS A 407 14.16 19.26 8.03
C LYS A 407 15.51 18.75 7.54
N GLU A 408 16.38 19.64 7.10
CA GLU A 408 17.71 19.33 6.56
C GLU A 408 18.68 18.81 7.63
N ALA A 409 18.39 19.04 8.92
CA ALA A 409 19.13 18.51 10.05
C ALA A 409 18.68 17.10 10.46
N VAL A 410 17.68 16.53 9.77
CA VAL A 410 17.18 15.17 9.99
C VAL A 410 17.52 14.27 8.81
N GLN A 411 18.26 13.19 9.07
CA GLN A 411 18.59 12.17 8.09
C GLN A 411 17.79 10.89 8.34
N ILE A 412 17.10 10.40 7.30
CA ILE A 412 16.33 9.16 7.34
C ILE A 412 17.06 8.06 6.58
N HIS A 413 17.26 6.93 7.25
CA HIS A 413 17.78 5.69 6.68
C HIS A 413 16.66 4.65 6.61
N THR A 414 16.18 4.37 5.40
CA THR A 414 15.12 3.38 5.19
C THR A 414 15.72 1.98 5.06
N THR A 415 15.51 1.14 6.07
CA THR A 415 15.94 -0.27 6.10
C THR A 415 14.96 -1.17 5.34
N TYR A 416 15.20 -2.48 5.30
CA TYR A 416 14.14 -3.43 4.91
C TYR A 416 13.02 -3.46 5.96
N LEU A 417 11.83 -3.88 5.52
CA LEU A 417 10.62 -3.98 6.35
C LEU A 417 10.24 -5.44 6.54
N GLY A 418 10.06 -5.88 7.79
CA GLY A 418 9.51 -7.21 8.12
C GLY A 418 7.98 -7.24 8.06
N GLY A 419 7.42 -6.75 6.95
CA GLY A 419 5.99 -6.49 6.77
C GLY A 419 5.66 -5.00 6.95
N GLY A 420 4.79 -4.49 6.07
CA GLY A 420 4.27 -3.13 6.13
C GLY A 420 2.75 -3.15 6.13
N PHE A 421 2.16 -3.70 5.07
CA PHE A 421 0.70 -3.90 4.89
C PHE A 421 -0.16 -2.64 5.12
N GLY A 422 0.44 -1.45 5.22
CA GLY A 422 -0.23 -0.25 5.71
C GLY A 422 0.41 0.38 6.95
N ARG A 423 0.70 -0.46 7.96
CA ARG A 423 1.20 -0.07 9.29
C ARG A 423 2.41 0.86 9.23
N ARG A 424 3.35 0.59 8.33
CA ARG A 424 4.60 1.36 8.17
C ARG A 424 4.44 2.62 7.32
N GLY A 425 3.21 2.98 6.93
CA GLY A 425 2.83 4.31 6.47
C GLY A 425 2.54 5.29 7.60
N GLU A 426 2.33 4.79 8.82
CA GLU A 426 2.14 5.64 10.01
C GLU A 426 3.48 6.21 10.51
N LEU A 427 3.40 7.24 11.36
CA LEU A 427 4.55 8.06 11.76
C LEU A 427 4.91 7.92 13.25
N ASP A 428 4.08 7.21 14.00
CA ASP A 428 4.13 7.09 15.46
C ASP A 428 5.46 6.49 15.95
N PHE A 429 5.94 5.42 15.33
CA PHE A 429 7.17 4.74 15.74
C PHE A 429 8.41 5.62 15.56
N GLY A 430 8.47 6.43 14.50
CA GLY A 430 9.54 7.39 14.26
C GLY A 430 9.48 8.58 15.21
N GLU A 431 8.28 9.09 15.49
CA GLU A 431 8.04 10.14 16.48
C GLU A 431 8.46 9.70 17.89
N ILE A 432 8.02 8.53 18.33
CA ILE A 432 8.32 8.01 19.67
C ILE A 432 9.80 7.74 19.83
N ALA A 433 10.47 7.09 18.86
CA ALA A 433 11.91 6.90 18.92
C ALA A 433 12.69 8.21 18.98
N THR A 434 12.20 9.25 18.29
CA THR A 434 12.78 10.60 18.37
C THR A 434 12.64 11.18 19.79
N LYS A 435 11.44 11.14 20.39
CA LYS A 435 11.21 11.59 21.78
C LYS A 435 12.11 10.86 22.78
N VAL A 436 12.25 9.54 22.62
CA VAL A 436 13.11 8.71 23.48
C VAL A 436 14.58 9.10 23.31
N ALA A 437 15.08 9.28 22.09
CA ALA A 437 16.47 9.68 21.85
C ALA A 437 16.78 11.10 22.36
N MET A 438 15.81 12.03 22.31
CA MET A 438 15.97 13.37 22.89
C MET A 438 16.23 13.33 24.40
N ALA A 439 15.82 12.27 25.09
CA ALA A 439 16.11 12.08 26.51
C ALA A 439 17.59 11.73 26.77
N MET A 440 18.37 11.32 25.77
CA MET A 440 19.80 11.00 25.88
C MET A 440 20.62 11.53 24.69
N PRO A 441 20.82 12.86 24.56
CA PRO A 441 21.58 13.43 23.44
C PRO A 441 22.99 12.84 23.31
N GLY A 442 23.40 12.55 22.08
CA GLY A 442 24.70 11.95 21.74
C GLY A 442 24.77 10.43 21.94
N VAL A 443 23.68 9.78 22.36
CA VAL A 443 23.60 8.33 22.51
C VAL A 443 22.57 7.76 21.53
N PRO A 444 22.93 6.80 20.67
CA PRO A 444 21.95 6.16 19.81
C PRO A 444 21.03 5.26 20.65
N VAL A 445 19.73 5.34 20.41
CA VAL A 445 18.71 4.55 21.11
C VAL A 445 17.82 3.82 20.09
N GLN A 446 17.76 2.50 20.18
CA GLN A 446 16.82 1.66 19.43
C GLN A 446 15.56 1.44 20.26
N THR A 447 14.45 2.04 19.85
CA THR A 447 13.14 1.85 20.48
C THR A 447 12.42 0.72 19.77
N THR A 448 12.00 -0.30 20.52
CA THR A 448 11.29 -1.49 20.03
C THR A 448 10.01 -1.67 20.82
N TRP A 449 8.88 -1.76 20.12
CA TRP A 449 7.60 -2.13 20.71
C TRP A 449 7.61 -3.64 20.99
N SER A 450 7.02 -4.06 22.11
CA SER A 450 6.65 -5.46 22.26
C SER A 450 5.59 -5.81 21.20
N ARG A 451 5.38 -7.09 20.95
CA ARG A 451 4.33 -7.53 20.02
C ARG A 451 2.95 -7.11 20.55
N GLU A 452 2.76 -7.25 21.84
CA GLU A 452 1.54 -6.94 22.56
C GLU A 452 1.22 -5.44 22.47
N GLU A 453 2.21 -4.58 22.66
CA GLU A 453 2.05 -3.14 22.50
C GLU A 453 1.78 -2.77 21.03
N ASP A 454 2.50 -3.36 20.07
CA ASP A 454 2.31 -3.09 18.65
C ASP A 454 0.92 -3.51 18.16
N MET A 455 0.43 -4.68 18.58
CA MET A 455 -0.88 -5.19 18.17
C MET A 455 -2.02 -4.37 18.79
N ARG A 456 -1.94 -4.03 20.09
CA ARG A 456 -3.00 -3.29 20.79
C ARG A 456 -3.04 -1.81 20.44
N HIS A 457 -1.95 -1.24 19.91
CA HIS A 457 -1.87 0.15 19.47
C HIS A 457 -1.67 0.28 17.96
N ASP A 458 -2.19 -0.69 17.21
CA ASP A 458 -2.21 -0.60 15.76
C ASP A 458 -3.13 0.56 15.30
N TYR A 459 -2.96 0.95 14.04
CA TYR A 459 -3.92 1.73 13.30
C TYR A 459 -4.79 0.79 12.49
N TYR A 460 -5.84 0.27 13.10
CA TYR A 460 -6.60 -0.86 12.58
C TYR A 460 -7.23 -0.61 11.20
N ARG A 461 -7.46 -1.69 10.43
CA ARG A 461 -8.54 -1.67 9.42
C ARG A 461 -9.84 -1.35 10.17
N PRO A 462 -10.64 -0.37 9.72
CA PRO A 462 -11.87 -0.04 10.43
C PRO A 462 -12.84 -1.22 10.41
N GLY A 463 -13.52 -1.44 11.52
CA GLY A 463 -14.79 -2.18 11.53
C GLY A 463 -15.78 -1.47 10.61
N ALA A 464 -16.55 -2.26 9.86
CA ALA A 464 -17.45 -1.71 8.84
C ALA A 464 -18.74 -2.52 8.73
N MET A 465 -19.81 -1.81 8.38
CA MET A 465 -21.12 -2.40 8.07
C MET A 465 -21.55 -2.01 6.68
N ALA A 466 -22.30 -2.88 6.00
CA ALA A 466 -22.96 -2.53 4.75
C ALA A 466 -24.43 -2.93 4.74
N ARG A 467 -25.28 -2.07 4.19
CA ARG A 467 -26.69 -2.35 3.92
C ARG A 467 -26.88 -2.40 2.41
N MET A 468 -27.28 -3.56 1.92
CA MET A 468 -27.45 -3.85 0.50
C MET A 468 -28.91 -4.04 0.17
N ARG A 469 -29.33 -3.47 -0.96
CA ARG A 469 -30.61 -3.67 -1.60
C ARG A 469 -30.36 -3.95 -3.08
N GLY A 470 -31.06 -4.93 -3.63
CA GLY A 470 -30.89 -5.33 -5.01
C GLY A 470 -32.18 -5.90 -5.56
N ALA A 471 -32.29 -5.97 -6.88
CA ALA A 471 -33.42 -6.61 -7.51
C ALA A 471 -33.02 -7.34 -8.78
N VAL A 472 -33.68 -8.48 -9.01
CA VAL A 472 -33.51 -9.30 -10.20
C VAL A 472 -34.84 -9.50 -10.91
N LYS A 473 -34.80 -9.54 -12.24
CA LYS A 473 -35.98 -9.75 -13.09
C LYS A 473 -35.58 -10.61 -14.29
N ASP A 474 -36.37 -11.63 -14.59
CA ASP A 474 -36.15 -12.53 -15.73
C ASP A 474 -34.72 -13.08 -15.81
N GLY A 475 -34.12 -13.38 -14.65
CA GLY A 475 -32.76 -13.91 -14.56
C GLY A 475 -31.63 -12.86 -14.71
N GLN A 476 -31.94 -11.57 -14.65
CA GLN A 476 -30.97 -10.46 -14.78
C GLN A 476 -30.98 -9.52 -13.56
N ALA A 477 -29.81 -8.98 -13.19
CA ALA A 477 -29.73 -7.87 -12.24
C ALA A 477 -30.32 -6.60 -12.85
N VAL A 478 -31.28 -5.98 -12.17
CA VAL A 478 -31.91 -4.73 -12.61
C VAL A 478 -31.67 -3.57 -11.65
N LEU A 479 -31.31 -3.84 -10.39
CA LEU A 479 -31.05 -2.81 -9.39
C LEU A 479 -29.99 -3.30 -8.39
N ILE A 480 -29.08 -2.41 -8.01
CA ILE A 480 -28.20 -2.55 -6.86
C ILE A 480 -28.02 -1.19 -6.17
N ASP A 481 -28.32 -1.12 -4.88
CA ASP A 481 -28.17 0.06 -4.02
C ASP A 481 -27.46 -0.38 -2.73
N GLY A 482 -26.23 0.08 -2.55
CA GLY A 482 -25.40 -0.29 -1.42
C GLY A 482 -24.96 0.92 -0.60
N LYS A 483 -24.98 0.76 0.72
CA LYS A 483 -24.49 1.76 1.67
C LYS A 483 -23.44 1.12 2.56
N VAL A 484 -22.27 1.73 2.70
CA VAL A 484 -21.24 1.31 3.65
C VAL A 484 -21.07 2.35 4.75
N ALA A 485 -20.92 1.90 6.00
CA ALA A 485 -20.60 2.74 7.16
C ALA A 485 -19.31 2.25 7.82
N ALA A 486 -18.35 3.16 8.02
CA ALA A 486 -17.10 2.91 8.73
C ALA A 486 -16.40 4.23 9.11
N GLN A 487 -15.37 4.16 9.95
CA GLN A 487 -14.45 5.28 10.14
C GLN A 487 -13.65 5.58 8.87
N SER A 488 -13.31 6.85 8.64
CA SER A 488 -12.52 7.27 7.49
C SER A 488 -11.01 7.24 7.77
N CYS A 489 -10.30 6.28 7.17
CA CYS A 489 -8.84 6.25 7.19
C CYS A 489 -8.24 7.50 6.53
N THR A 490 -8.86 8.01 5.46
CA THR A 490 -8.42 9.22 4.76
C THR A 490 -8.45 10.44 5.69
N GLN A 491 -9.57 10.67 6.38
CA GLN A 491 -9.71 11.81 7.29
C GLN A 491 -8.71 11.74 8.43
N GLN A 492 -8.55 10.56 9.05
CA GLN A 492 -7.58 10.44 10.14
C GLN A 492 -6.13 10.57 9.64
N ALA A 493 -5.76 9.97 8.51
CA ALA A 493 -4.41 10.05 7.96
C ALA A 493 -4.04 11.49 7.54
N VAL A 494 -4.92 12.22 6.85
CA VAL A 494 -4.68 13.62 6.46
C VAL A 494 -4.50 14.50 7.70
N LYS A 495 -5.33 14.31 8.73
CA LYS A 495 -5.21 15.01 10.01
C LYS A 495 -3.86 14.70 10.67
N ARG A 496 -3.44 13.44 10.70
CA ARG A 496 -2.12 13.03 11.25
C ARG A 496 -0.94 13.58 10.45
N TYR A 497 -1.01 13.60 9.12
CA TYR A 497 0.11 14.00 8.28
C TYR A 497 0.27 15.52 8.17
N THR A 498 -0.82 16.27 8.19
CA THR A 498 -0.83 17.70 7.86
C THR A 498 -1.31 18.60 8.99
N GLY A 499 -2.00 18.04 10.00
CA GLY A 499 -2.70 18.80 11.02
C GLY A 499 -4.01 19.43 10.56
N LEU A 500 -4.41 19.23 9.30
CA LEU A 500 -5.62 19.80 8.70
C LEU A 500 -6.71 18.73 8.52
N PRO A 501 -8.00 19.09 8.56
CA PRO A 501 -9.07 18.16 8.21
C PRO A 501 -9.00 17.81 6.71
N ALA A 502 -9.35 16.57 6.35
CA ALA A 502 -9.53 16.23 4.94
C ALA A 502 -10.78 16.93 4.38
N GLY A 503 -10.69 17.36 3.12
CA GLY A 503 -11.81 17.99 2.42
C GLY A 503 -12.47 17.04 1.42
N GLY A 504 -13.77 17.25 1.18
CA GLY A 504 -14.53 16.56 0.15
C GLY A 504 -14.98 15.15 0.52
N PRO A 505 -15.68 14.47 -0.41
CA PRO A 505 -16.13 13.10 -0.24
C PRO A 505 -14.97 12.11 -0.10
N ASP A 506 -15.10 11.14 0.80
CA ASP A 506 -14.12 10.06 0.96
C ASP A 506 -14.35 8.96 -0.09
N LYS A 507 -13.53 8.99 -1.13
CA LYS A 507 -13.49 7.96 -2.18
C LYS A 507 -12.97 6.63 -1.61
N VAL A 508 -11.96 6.67 -0.76
CA VAL A 508 -11.26 5.48 -0.26
C VAL A 508 -12.21 4.59 0.53
N LEU A 509 -13.11 5.18 1.32
CA LEU A 509 -14.17 4.44 2.04
C LEU A 509 -15.04 3.56 1.12
N VAL A 510 -15.28 4.01 -0.12
CA VAL A 510 -16.16 3.30 -1.07
C VAL A 510 -15.39 2.57 -2.19
N GLU A 511 -14.05 2.60 -2.19
CA GLU A 511 -13.26 1.84 -3.16
C GLU A 511 -13.57 0.34 -3.09
N GLY A 512 -13.70 -0.30 -4.24
CA GLY A 512 -14.14 -1.68 -4.34
C GLY A 512 -15.65 -1.85 -4.21
N PHE A 513 -16.41 -0.81 -3.89
CA PHE A 513 -17.87 -0.84 -3.80
C PHE A 513 -18.54 -0.25 -5.04
N PHE A 514 -18.12 0.97 -5.42
CA PHE A 514 -18.73 1.71 -6.52
C PHE A 514 -18.18 1.33 -7.90
N ASN A 515 -16.92 0.89 -7.96
CA ASN A 515 -16.16 0.71 -9.20
C ASN A 515 -16.05 -0.75 -9.66
N GLN A 516 -16.95 -1.63 -9.21
CA GLN A 516 -17.01 -2.98 -9.77
C GLN A 516 -17.57 -2.95 -11.20
N PRO A 517 -16.86 -3.55 -12.18
CA PRO A 517 -17.18 -3.43 -13.60
C PRO A 517 -18.28 -4.42 -13.99
N TYR A 518 -19.48 -4.16 -13.48
CA TYR A 518 -20.71 -4.86 -13.81
C TYR A 518 -21.74 -3.87 -14.34
N THR A 519 -22.34 -4.22 -15.48
CA THR A 519 -23.44 -3.44 -16.04
C THR A 519 -24.76 -3.81 -15.34
N VAL A 520 -25.23 -2.94 -14.44
CA VAL A 520 -26.58 -3.00 -13.85
C VAL A 520 -27.28 -1.67 -14.12
N PRO A 521 -28.54 -1.65 -14.63
CA PRO A 521 -29.20 -0.43 -15.07
C PRO A 521 -29.37 0.64 -13.98
N ASN A 522 -29.69 0.20 -12.76
CA ASN A 522 -29.86 1.09 -11.60
C ASN A 522 -28.81 0.70 -10.55
N TYR A 523 -27.81 1.56 -10.34
CA TYR A 523 -26.63 1.23 -9.55
C TYR A 523 -26.19 2.44 -8.71
N ARG A 524 -26.37 2.36 -7.38
CA ARG A 524 -25.89 3.38 -6.45
C ARG A 524 -25.01 2.78 -5.35
N MET A 525 -23.92 3.46 -5.01
CA MET A 525 -23.05 3.10 -3.89
C MET A 525 -22.64 4.33 -3.11
N SER A 526 -22.95 4.33 -1.81
CA SER A 526 -22.68 5.47 -0.93
C SER A 526 -21.92 5.10 0.33
N GLY A 527 -21.08 6.02 0.79
CA GLY A 527 -20.28 5.92 2.01
C GLY A 527 -20.80 6.85 3.11
N HIS A 528 -20.88 6.31 4.32
CA HIS A 528 -21.27 7.00 5.54
C HIS A 528 -20.11 6.93 6.53
N ILE A 529 -19.66 8.08 7.03
CA ILE A 529 -18.51 8.13 7.94
C ILE A 529 -19.02 8.04 9.38
N ALA A 530 -18.53 7.05 10.11
CA ALA A 530 -18.69 6.95 11.55
C ALA A 530 -17.64 7.79 12.27
N ASP A 531 -18.08 8.64 13.20
CA ASP A 531 -17.19 9.52 13.98
C ASP A 531 -16.77 8.82 15.28
N LEU A 532 -15.62 8.16 15.25
CA LEU A 532 -15.05 7.41 16.36
C LEU A 532 -13.55 7.72 16.47
N ASP A 533 -13.07 7.82 17.72
CA ASP A 533 -11.68 8.17 18.04
C ASP A 533 -10.73 6.96 18.13
N ILE A 534 -11.19 5.77 17.74
CA ILE A 534 -10.32 4.59 17.59
C ILE A 534 -9.33 4.85 16.43
N PRO A 535 -8.00 4.69 16.62
CA PRO A 535 -7.04 4.85 15.55
C PRO A 535 -7.26 3.86 14.40
N VAL A 536 -7.50 4.37 13.19
CA VAL A 536 -7.60 3.56 11.97
C VAL A 536 -6.57 3.98 10.91
N GLY A 537 -6.17 3.00 10.12
CA GLY A 537 -5.10 3.10 9.12
C GLY A 537 -5.41 2.34 7.84
N PHE A 538 -4.58 2.55 6.82
CA PHE A 538 -4.75 1.90 5.52
C PHE A 538 -4.24 0.45 5.56
N TRP A 539 -5.08 -0.49 5.99
CA TRP A 539 -4.77 -1.92 5.88
C TRP A 539 -4.75 -2.39 4.43
N ARG A 540 -3.96 -3.42 4.10
CA ARG A 540 -3.74 -3.90 2.71
C ARG A 540 -5.05 -4.00 1.91
N SER A 541 -5.09 -3.35 0.74
CA SER A 541 -6.26 -3.24 -0.13
C SER A 541 -7.31 -2.21 0.30
N VAL A 542 -7.08 -1.49 1.40
CA VAL A 542 -7.81 -0.29 1.82
C VAL A 542 -9.33 -0.52 1.86
N GLY A 543 -10.17 0.35 1.30
CA GLY A 543 -11.62 0.14 1.27
C GLY A 543 -12.03 -1.12 0.50
N ASN A 544 -11.25 -1.52 -0.52
CA ASN A 544 -11.52 -2.73 -1.31
C ASN A 544 -11.53 -4.00 -0.43
N SER A 545 -10.79 -4.00 0.69
CA SER A 545 -10.67 -5.17 1.57
C SER A 545 -12.01 -5.61 2.16
N HIS A 546 -12.86 -4.68 2.59
CA HIS A 546 -14.19 -4.99 3.13
C HIS A 546 -15.30 -4.82 2.07
N ASN A 547 -15.16 -3.86 1.17
CA ASN A 547 -16.17 -3.62 0.13
C ASN A 547 -16.23 -4.75 -0.89
N GLY A 548 -15.10 -5.43 -1.17
CA GLY A 548 -15.09 -6.65 -1.98
C GLY A 548 -15.96 -7.75 -1.36
N PHE A 549 -15.86 -7.97 -0.04
CA PHE A 549 -16.71 -8.93 0.68
C PHE A 549 -18.20 -8.58 0.59
N PHE A 550 -18.56 -7.32 0.88
CA PHE A 550 -19.95 -6.87 0.84
C PHE A 550 -20.57 -6.99 -0.55
N HIS A 551 -19.85 -6.50 -1.56
CA HIS A 551 -20.33 -6.44 -2.93
C HIS A 551 -20.45 -7.83 -3.56
N GLU A 552 -19.38 -8.62 -3.51
CA GLU A 552 -19.34 -9.89 -4.22
C GLU A 552 -20.14 -11.00 -3.52
N THR A 553 -20.33 -10.93 -2.20
CA THR A 553 -21.27 -11.85 -1.52
C THR A 553 -22.71 -11.49 -1.90
N PHE A 554 -23.05 -10.21 -1.94
CA PHE A 554 -24.39 -9.79 -2.36
C PHE A 554 -24.67 -10.07 -3.84
N MET A 555 -23.66 -9.94 -4.70
CA MET A 555 -23.74 -10.36 -6.11
C MET A 555 -24.09 -11.84 -6.24
N ASP A 556 -23.57 -12.68 -5.34
CA ASP A 556 -23.90 -14.10 -5.28
C ASP A 556 -25.34 -14.37 -4.85
N GLU A 557 -25.82 -13.63 -3.84
CA GLU A 557 -27.21 -13.68 -3.40
C GLU A 557 -28.16 -13.27 -4.53
N MET A 558 -27.82 -12.24 -5.31
CA MET A 558 -28.60 -11.84 -6.49
C MET A 558 -28.59 -12.94 -7.56
N ALA A 559 -27.45 -13.56 -7.85
CA ALA A 559 -27.38 -14.66 -8.82
C ALA A 559 -28.28 -15.84 -8.40
N ASN A 560 -28.25 -16.20 -7.11
CA ASN A 560 -29.10 -17.25 -6.57
C ASN A 560 -30.60 -16.89 -6.63
N ALA A 561 -30.98 -15.66 -6.26
CA ALA A 561 -32.35 -15.17 -6.38
C ALA A 561 -32.83 -15.12 -7.84
N ALA A 562 -31.92 -14.90 -8.79
CA ALA A 562 -32.19 -14.96 -10.22
C ALA A 562 -32.30 -16.39 -10.77
N GLY A 563 -31.98 -17.43 -9.98
CA GLY A 563 -31.90 -18.82 -10.43
C GLY A 563 -30.80 -19.04 -11.47
N ARG A 564 -29.70 -18.28 -11.37
CA ARG A 564 -28.58 -18.29 -12.33
C ARG A 564 -27.32 -18.87 -11.68
N ASP A 565 -26.48 -19.49 -12.49
CA ASP A 565 -25.12 -19.84 -12.09
C ASP A 565 -24.34 -18.56 -11.70
N PRO A 566 -23.69 -18.53 -10.53
CA PRO A 566 -23.06 -17.32 -10.00
C PRO A 566 -21.85 -16.85 -10.81
N LEU A 567 -21.13 -17.75 -11.50
CA LEU A 567 -20.01 -17.37 -12.36
C LEU A 567 -20.53 -16.78 -13.67
N GLU A 568 -21.48 -17.44 -14.33
CA GLU A 568 -22.08 -16.96 -15.56
C GLU A 568 -22.80 -15.62 -15.38
N PHE A 569 -23.44 -15.42 -14.22
CA PHE A 569 -24.10 -14.17 -13.88
C PHE A 569 -23.10 -13.01 -13.85
N ARG A 570 -21.97 -13.16 -13.14
CA ARG A 570 -20.89 -12.17 -13.11
C ARG A 570 -20.25 -11.98 -14.48
N LEU A 571 -20.04 -13.07 -15.21
CA LEU A 571 -19.40 -13.05 -16.53
C LEU A 571 -20.23 -12.29 -17.57
N GLU A 572 -21.56 -12.46 -17.57
CA GLU A 572 -22.49 -11.71 -18.43
C GLU A 572 -22.40 -10.20 -18.14
N LEU A 573 -22.49 -9.82 -16.85
CA LEU A 573 -22.42 -8.42 -16.42
C LEU A 573 -21.06 -7.77 -16.73
N ALA A 574 -19.96 -8.50 -16.55
CA ALA A 574 -18.61 -8.00 -16.80
C ALA A 574 -18.30 -7.91 -18.30
N LYS A 575 -18.79 -8.85 -19.13
CA LYS A 575 -18.61 -8.82 -20.59
C LYS A 575 -19.22 -7.57 -21.22
N ALA A 576 -20.32 -7.07 -20.67
CA ALA A 576 -20.98 -5.86 -21.14
C ALA A 576 -20.22 -4.57 -20.75
N GLU A 577 -19.37 -4.63 -19.73
CA GLU A 577 -18.71 -3.45 -19.14
C GLU A 577 -17.21 -3.38 -19.45
N HIS A 578 -16.45 -4.45 -19.14
CA HIS A 578 -14.99 -4.42 -19.11
C HIS A 578 -14.39 -5.79 -19.50
N ALA A 579 -13.85 -5.87 -20.72
CA ALA A 579 -13.34 -7.12 -21.28
C ALA A 579 -12.23 -7.80 -20.44
N PRO A 580 -11.23 -7.09 -19.86
CA PRO A 580 -10.24 -7.72 -18.98
C PRO A 580 -10.85 -8.38 -17.72
N SER A 581 -11.89 -7.78 -17.13
CA SER A 581 -12.59 -8.39 -15.99
C SER A 581 -13.32 -9.66 -16.38
N ALA A 582 -14.01 -9.64 -17.53
CA ALA A 582 -14.62 -10.84 -18.11
C ALA A 582 -13.57 -11.91 -18.43
N GLY A 583 -12.39 -11.51 -18.93
CA GLY A 583 -11.25 -12.40 -19.19
C GLY A 583 -10.77 -13.12 -17.93
N CYS A 584 -10.69 -12.42 -16.80
CA CYS A 584 -10.33 -13.03 -15.51
C CYS A 584 -11.36 -14.06 -15.05
N LEU A 585 -12.65 -13.73 -15.11
CA LEU A 585 -13.75 -14.66 -14.77
C LEU A 585 -13.74 -15.90 -15.67
N GLN A 586 -13.54 -15.72 -16.97
CA GLN A 586 -13.42 -16.81 -17.94
C GLN A 586 -12.19 -17.69 -17.64
N ALA A 587 -11.05 -17.09 -17.28
CA ALA A 587 -9.84 -17.81 -16.93
C ALA A 587 -10.02 -18.70 -15.69
N VAL A 588 -10.61 -18.18 -14.59
CA VAL A 588 -10.86 -19.03 -13.40
C VAL A 588 -11.92 -20.10 -13.65
N LYS A 589 -12.91 -19.84 -14.52
CA LYS A 589 -13.87 -20.85 -14.97
C LYS A 589 -13.17 -22.05 -15.61
N GLU A 590 -12.26 -21.78 -16.54
CA GLU A 590 -11.49 -22.81 -17.25
C GLU A 590 -10.53 -23.55 -16.32
N MET A 591 -9.78 -22.83 -15.48
CA MET A 591 -8.78 -23.41 -14.59
C MET A 591 -9.39 -24.34 -13.53
N SER A 592 -10.53 -23.93 -12.96
CA SER A 592 -11.23 -24.72 -11.93
C SER A 592 -12.08 -25.85 -12.50
N GLY A 593 -12.31 -25.86 -13.82
CA GLY A 593 -13.28 -26.75 -14.45
C GLY A 593 -14.70 -26.49 -13.95
N TRP A 594 -15.08 -25.22 -13.81
CA TRP A 594 -16.39 -24.83 -13.27
C TRP A 594 -17.53 -25.34 -14.15
N THR A 595 -18.44 -26.12 -13.55
CA THR A 595 -19.64 -26.67 -14.21
C THR A 595 -20.95 -26.09 -13.66
N GLY A 596 -20.89 -25.36 -12.54
CA GLY A 596 -22.08 -24.96 -11.76
C GLY A 596 -22.63 -26.05 -10.84
N GLU A 597 -21.97 -27.21 -10.80
CA GLU A 597 -22.34 -28.34 -9.93
C GLU A 597 -21.08 -28.86 -9.21
N THR A 598 -21.23 -29.22 -7.94
CA THR A 598 -20.18 -29.78 -7.10
C THR A 598 -20.56 -31.19 -6.61
N PRO A 599 -19.57 -32.08 -6.39
CA PRO A 599 -19.84 -33.36 -5.73
C PRO A 599 -20.37 -33.17 -4.31
N ASP A 600 -21.10 -34.18 -3.79
CA ASP A 600 -21.52 -34.20 -2.39
C ASP A 600 -20.33 -33.96 -1.45
N GLY A 601 -20.51 -33.05 -0.47
CA GLY A 601 -19.46 -32.67 0.49
C GLY A 601 -18.41 -31.71 -0.06
N VAL A 602 -18.60 -31.14 -1.25
CA VAL A 602 -17.72 -30.13 -1.86
C VAL A 602 -18.52 -28.87 -2.14
N GLY A 603 -17.96 -27.70 -1.78
CA GLY A 603 -18.51 -26.39 -2.15
C GLY A 603 -17.53 -25.61 -3.01
N ARG A 604 -18.04 -24.82 -3.96
CA ARG A 604 -17.22 -23.88 -4.75
C ARG A 604 -17.84 -22.50 -4.80
N GLY A 605 -17.01 -21.49 -4.55
CA GLY A 605 -17.42 -20.09 -4.58
C GLY A 605 -16.54 -19.27 -5.51
N VAL A 606 -17.15 -18.29 -6.17
CA VAL A 606 -16.48 -17.36 -7.09
C VAL A 606 -16.66 -15.94 -6.62
N ALA A 607 -15.62 -15.12 -6.81
CA ALA A 607 -15.71 -13.67 -6.69
C ALA A 607 -14.74 -12.98 -7.66
N MET A 608 -15.08 -11.77 -8.09
CA MET A 608 -14.18 -10.89 -8.86
C MET A 608 -14.18 -9.49 -8.27
N THR A 609 -12.99 -8.93 -8.08
CA THR A 609 -12.85 -7.55 -7.64
C THR A 609 -11.90 -6.82 -8.57
N TYR A 610 -12.35 -5.67 -9.08
CA TYR A 610 -11.47 -4.68 -9.68
C TYR A 610 -10.92 -3.76 -8.59
N SER A 611 -9.59 -3.73 -8.46
CA SER A 611 -8.92 -2.84 -7.52
C SER A 611 -7.55 -2.42 -8.05
N PHE A 612 -7.13 -1.18 -7.78
CA PHE A 612 -5.81 -0.65 -8.15
C PHE A 612 -5.42 -0.76 -9.63
N GLY A 613 -6.39 -0.77 -10.55
CA GLY A 613 -6.14 -0.95 -11.99
C GLY A 613 -6.18 -2.40 -12.47
N THR A 614 -6.35 -3.37 -11.58
CA THR A 614 -6.25 -4.80 -11.87
C THR A 614 -7.53 -5.54 -11.49
N PRO A 615 -8.25 -6.14 -12.46
CA PRO A 615 -9.27 -7.13 -12.13
C PRO A 615 -8.61 -8.43 -11.66
N VAL A 616 -9.14 -8.99 -10.58
CA VAL A 616 -8.76 -10.31 -10.06
C VAL A 616 -10.02 -11.12 -9.81
N ALA A 617 -10.10 -12.30 -10.41
CA ALA A 617 -11.12 -13.30 -10.12
C ALA A 617 -10.51 -14.46 -9.33
N GLN A 618 -11.26 -14.97 -8.37
CA GLN A 618 -10.89 -16.15 -7.58
C GLN A 618 -12.02 -17.16 -7.53
N VAL A 619 -11.66 -18.44 -7.61
CA VAL A 619 -12.52 -19.56 -7.25
C VAL A 619 -11.88 -20.28 -6.06
N ILE A 620 -12.66 -20.54 -5.02
CA ILE A 620 -12.25 -21.32 -3.85
C ILE A 620 -13.11 -22.57 -3.76
N GLU A 621 -12.45 -23.71 -3.52
CA GLU A 621 -13.09 -24.99 -3.25
C GLU A 621 -12.90 -25.36 -1.78
N VAL A 622 -14.00 -25.70 -1.11
CA VAL A 622 -14.02 -26.23 0.25
C VAL A 622 -14.50 -27.68 0.23
N VAL A 623 -14.02 -28.49 1.18
CA VAL A 623 -14.40 -29.89 1.32
C VAL A 623 -14.79 -30.15 2.77
N ASP A 624 -15.92 -30.79 2.97
CA ASP A 624 -16.33 -31.34 4.27
C ASP A 624 -15.56 -32.64 4.56
N GLU A 625 -14.80 -32.65 5.64
CA GLU A 625 -14.06 -33.79 6.18
C GLU A 625 -14.66 -34.17 7.54
N ASP A 626 -15.76 -34.92 7.49
CA ASP A 626 -16.49 -35.43 8.66
C ASP A 626 -17.00 -34.33 9.62
N GLY A 627 -17.54 -33.25 9.06
CA GLY A 627 -18.10 -32.10 9.76
C GLY A 627 -17.11 -30.95 9.96
N THR A 628 -15.83 -31.13 9.63
CA THR A 628 -14.81 -30.08 9.61
C THR A 628 -14.52 -29.67 8.17
N ILE A 629 -14.61 -28.37 7.87
CA ILE A 629 -14.51 -27.85 6.51
C ILE A 629 -13.08 -27.39 6.23
N ARG A 630 -12.43 -28.01 5.24
CA ARG A 630 -11.09 -27.64 4.78
C ARG A 630 -11.15 -26.76 3.54
N ILE A 631 -10.38 -25.67 3.51
CA ILE A 631 -10.13 -24.88 2.30
C ILE A 631 -9.16 -25.66 1.41
N ALA A 632 -9.66 -26.28 0.34
CA ALA A 632 -8.93 -27.30 -0.39
C ALA A 632 -8.11 -26.76 -1.55
N LYS A 633 -8.73 -25.95 -2.41
CA LYS A 633 -8.09 -25.45 -3.63
C LYS A 633 -8.49 -24.01 -3.90
N ALA A 634 -7.61 -23.30 -4.59
CA ALA A 634 -7.89 -21.96 -5.08
C ALA A 634 -7.34 -21.77 -6.50
N TRP A 635 -8.08 -21.02 -7.30
CA TRP A 635 -7.65 -20.59 -8.63
C TRP A 635 -7.77 -19.08 -8.70
N ILE A 636 -6.70 -18.41 -9.12
CA ILE A 636 -6.63 -16.96 -9.23
C ILE A 636 -6.35 -16.61 -10.69
N ALA A 637 -7.13 -15.71 -11.27
CA ALA A 637 -6.78 -15.05 -12.53
C ALA A 637 -6.72 -13.54 -12.31
N CYS A 638 -5.67 -12.90 -12.81
CA CYS A 638 -5.52 -11.45 -12.76
C CYS A 638 -5.13 -10.91 -14.14
N ASP A 639 -5.57 -9.70 -14.48
CA ASP A 639 -5.09 -8.99 -15.67
C ASP A 639 -4.37 -7.70 -15.29
N VAL A 640 -3.05 -7.74 -15.39
CA VAL A 640 -2.17 -6.64 -14.93
C VAL A 640 -1.77 -5.70 -16.06
N GLY A 641 -2.25 -5.94 -17.28
CA GLY A 641 -1.67 -5.35 -18.48
C GLY A 641 -0.28 -5.92 -18.68
N LEU A 642 0.76 -5.11 -18.73
CA LEU A 642 2.13 -5.60 -18.88
C LEU A 642 2.69 -6.21 -17.58
N ALA A 643 3.04 -7.49 -17.59
CA ALA A 643 3.69 -8.17 -16.48
C ALA A 643 5.22 -8.08 -16.56
N LEU A 644 5.83 -7.17 -15.77
CA LEU A 644 7.29 -6.98 -15.78
C LEU A 644 8.08 -8.16 -15.20
N ASP A 645 7.52 -8.81 -14.17
CA ASP A 645 8.05 -10.02 -13.54
C ASP A 645 6.89 -10.94 -13.16
N PRO A 646 6.50 -11.89 -14.04
CA PRO A 646 5.38 -12.79 -13.79
C PRO A 646 5.52 -13.62 -12.50
N GLY A 647 6.75 -13.96 -12.08
CA GLY A 647 6.97 -14.74 -10.85
C GLY A 647 6.64 -13.93 -9.59
N THR A 648 7.01 -12.65 -9.58
CA THR A 648 6.63 -11.72 -8.50
C THR A 648 5.13 -11.46 -8.49
N VAL A 649 4.48 -11.32 -9.66
CA VAL A 649 3.02 -11.15 -9.76
C VAL A 649 2.29 -12.37 -9.18
N GLU A 650 2.68 -13.58 -9.57
CA GLU A 650 2.13 -14.83 -9.03
C GLU A 650 2.25 -14.90 -7.50
N ALA A 651 3.43 -14.59 -6.97
CA ALA A 651 3.66 -14.56 -5.52
C ALA A 651 2.80 -13.52 -4.80
N GLN A 652 2.57 -12.35 -5.39
CA GLN A 652 1.69 -11.33 -4.81
C GLN A 652 0.21 -11.73 -4.83
N MET A 653 -0.25 -12.39 -5.90
CA MET A 653 -1.62 -12.91 -5.97
C MET A 653 -1.87 -13.99 -4.90
N PHE A 654 -0.96 -14.95 -4.79
CA PHE A 654 -1.02 -15.99 -3.76
C PHE A 654 -0.96 -15.39 -2.34
N GLY A 655 0.02 -14.54 -2.07
CA GLY A 655 0.18 -13.91 -0.76
C GLY A 655 -0.95 -12.95 -0.39
N GLY A 656 -1.57 -12.29 -1.37
CA GLY A 656 -2.78 -11.48 -1.16
C GLY A 656 -3.98 -12.34 -0.76
N MET A 657 -4.21 -13.44 -1.48
CA MET A 657 -5.28 -14.38 -1.15
C MET A 657 -5.12 -14.97 0.25
N ILE A 658 -3.93 -15.47 0.62
CA ILE A 658 -3.70 -16.02 1.97
C ILE A 658 -3.94 -14.96 3.06
N TYR A 659 -3.54 -13.71 2.82
CA TYR A 659 -3.78 -12.60 3.75
C TYR A 659 -5.28 -12.33 3.93
N GLY A 660 -6.05 -12.31 2.84
CA GLY A 660 -7.50 -12.11 2.88
C GLY A 660 -8.25 -13.29 3.50
N LEU A 661 -7.86 -14.53 3.20
CA LEU A 661 -8.45 -15.71 3.84
C LEU A 661 -8.15 -15.76 5.33
N SER A 662 -6.93 -15.43 5.76
CA SER A 662 -6.59 -15.36 7.19
C SER A 662 -7.49 -14.37 7.93
N ALA A 663 -7.68 -13.18 7.34
CA ALA A 663 -8.59 -12.17 7.86
C ALA A 663 -10.05 -12.64 7.88
N ALA A 664 -10.52 -13.31 6.83
CA ALA A 664 -11.90 -13.81 6.78
C ALA A 664 -12.16 -14.95 7.76
N VAL A 665 -11.21 -15.84 7.99
CA VAL A 665 -11.41 -17.04 8.81
C VAL A 665 -11.24 -16.74 10.30
N MET A 666 -10.20 -15.97 10.69
CA MET A 666 -9.79 -15.83 12.10
C MET A 666 -9.62 -14.36 12.55
N GLY A 667 -9.40 -13.42 11.64
CA GLY A 667 -8.99 -12.07 12.01
C GLY A 667 -10.10 -11.26 12.66
N GLU A 668 -9.89 -10.81 13.90
CA GLU A 668 -10.75 -9.84 14.57
C GLU A 668 -9.99 -9.08 15.66
N ILE A 669 -10.31 -7.79 15.80
CA ILE A 669 -9.95 -6.96 16.94
C ILE A 669 -11.24 -6.54 17.62
N THR A 670 -11.35 -6.89 18.90
CA THR A 670 -12.49 -6.59 19.78
C THR A 670 -12.03 -5.74 20.96
N PHE A 671 -13.00 -5.06 21.56
CA PHE A 671 -12.82 -4.11 22.66
C PHE A 671 -13.68 -4.47 23.87
N SER A 672 -13.07 -4.39 25.05
CA SER A 672 -13.74 -4.42 26.35
C SER A 672 -13.08 -3.45 27.34
N ASP A 673 -13.88 -2.72 28.14
CA ASP A 673 -13.42 -1.59 28.97
C ASP A 673 -12.59 -0.53 28.20
N GLY A 674 -12.86 -0.38 26.90
CA GLY A 674 -12.14 0.51 26.02
C GLY A 674 -10.75 0.03 25.62
N GLU A 675 -10.33 -1.17 26.01
CA GLU A 675 -9.06 -1.77 25.62
C GLU A 675 -9.25 -2.87 24.59
N VAL A 676 -8.21 -3.09 23.78
CA VAL A 676 -8.17 -4.18 22.79
C VAL A 676 -7.95 -5.53 23.48
N GLU A 677 -8.72 -6.54 23.11
CA GLU A 677 -8.66 -7.88 23.74
C GLU A 677 -7.59 -8.80 23.14
N GLN A 678 -7.24 -8.64 21.87
CA GLN A 678 -6.22 -9.46 21.20
C GLN A 678 -4.82 -8.87 21.39
N TYR A 679 -3.87 -9.69 21.83
CA TYR A 679 -2.53 -9.27 22.21
C TYR A 679 -1.46 -9.75 21.22
N ASN A 680 -1.57 -10.96 20.66
CA ASN A 680 -0.48 -11.59 19.90
C ASN A 680 -1.01 -12.72 18.98
N PHE A 681 -0.14 -13.39 18.22
CA PHE A 681 -0.52 -14.50 17.33
C PHE A 681 -1.27 -15.69 17.98
N PRO A 682 -1.17 -15.99 19.29
CA PRO A 682 -2.03 -17.00 19.91
C PRO A 682 -3.51 -16.64 19.97
N ASP A 683 -3.87 -15.35 19.98
CA ASP A 683 -5.25 -14.86 20.01
C ASP A 683 -5.63 -14.02 18.76
N TYR A 684 -4.68 -13.80 17.85
CA TYR A 684 -4.87 -13.23 16.51
C TYR A 684 -4.07 -14.06 15.48
N ASP A 685 -4.61 -15.22 15.09
CA ASP A 685 -3.90 -16.16 14.22
C ASP A 685 -4.09 -15.87 12.71
N ALA A 686 -3.35 -16.58 11.87
CA ALA A 686 -3.45 -16.57 10.42
C ALA A 686 -3.37 -18.00 9.86
N LEU A 687 -3.76 -18.18 8.60
CA LEU A 687 -3.65 -19.48 7.95
C LEU A 687 -2.21 -19.99 7.98
N ARG A 688 -2.07 -21.28 8.29
CA ARG A 688 -0.81 -22.02 8.37
C ARG A 688 -0.62 -22.84 7.10
N MET A 689 0.62 -23.27 6.83
CA MET A 689 0.91 -24.03 5.59
C MET A 689 0.04 -25.29 5.40
N HIS A 690 -0.44 -25.92 6.48
CA HIS A 690 -1.22 -27.15 6.41
C HIS A 690 -2.72 -26.91 6.13
N ASN A 691 -3.23 -25.69 6.38
CA ASN A 691 -4.62 -25.30 6.12
C ASN A 691 -4.74 -24.34 4.90
N ALA A 692 -3.62 -23.96 4.29
CA ALA A 692 -3.58 -23.18 3.06
C ALA A 692 -4.01 -24.02 1.84
N PRO A 693 -4.85 -23.46 0.93
CA PRO A 693 -5.31 -24.20 -0.24
C PRO A 693 -4.20 -24.42 -1.28
N VAL A 694 -4.30 -25.53 -2.00
CA VAL A 694 -3.49 -25.74 -3.22
C VAL A 694 -3.91 -24.71 -4.26
N THR A 695 -2.97 -23.87 -4.68
CA THR A 695 -3.29 -22.67 -5.47
C THR A 695 -2.69 -22.73 -6.87
N GLN A 696 -3.46 -22.24 -7.85
CA GLN A 696 -2.99 -21.97 -9.21
C GLN A 696 -3.25 -20.52 -9.58
N VAL A 697 -2.29 -19.87 -10.23
CA VAL A 697 -2.41 -18.48 -10.70
C VAL A 697 -2.26 -18.42 -12.20
N LYS A 698 -3.11 -17.65 -12.88
CA LYS A 698 -2.97 -17.31 -14.30
C LYS A 698 -2.93 -15.80 -14.47
N ILE A 699 -1.86 -15.32 -15.09
CA ILE A 699 -1.66 -13.90 -15.39
C ILE A 699 -2.11 -13.67 -16.83
N LEU A 700 -3.00 -12.71 -17.01
CA LEU A 700 -3.42 -12.17 -18.30
C LEU A 700 -2.74 -10.82 -18.51
N GLU A 701 -2.50 -10.49 -19.78
CA GLU A 701 -1.87 -9.25 -20.20
C GLU A 701 -2.72 -8.54 -21.29
N THR A 702 -4.04 -8.53 -21.09
CA THR A 702 -4.99 -7.96 -22.07
C THR A 702 -5.53 -6.59 -21.65
N ASN A 703 -5.31 -6.20 -20.40
CA ASN A 703 -5.66 -4.87 -19.90
C ASN A 703 -4.81 -3.79 -20.59
N HIS A 704 -5.44 -2.66 -20.91
CA HIS A 704 -4.84 -1.62 -21.72
C HIS A 704 -3.73 -0.87 -20.98
N HIS A 705 -3.90 -0.67 -19.67
CA HIS A 705 -2.95 0.01 -18.82
C HIS A 705 -2.39 -0.94 -17.77
N MET A 706 -1.13 -0.71 -17.37
CA MET A 706 -0.51 -1.45 -16.29
C MET A 706 -1.27 -1.22 -14.98
N GLY A 707 -1.64 -2.30 -14.31
CA GLY A 707 -2.29 -2.27 -13.01
C GLY A 707 -1.32 -2.48 -11.85
N GLY A 708 -1.81 -2.29 -10.63
CA GLY A 708 -1.08 -2.61 -9.40
C GLY A 708 -1.19 -4.08 -9.03
N VAL A 709 -0.21 -4.65 -8.32
CA VAL A 709 -0.23 -6.08 -7.94
C VAL A 709 -0.10 -6.34 -6.44
N GLY A 710 0.26 -5.32 -5.65
CA GLY A 710 0.57 -5.50 -4.23
C GLY A 710 -0.66 -5.83 -3.36
N GLU A 711 -1.85 -5.49 -3.82
CA GLU A 711 -3.10 -5.53 -3.06
C GLU A 711 -4.25 -6.34 -3.71
N PRO A 712 -4.38 -6.45 -5.06
CA PRO A 712 -5.57 -7.02 -5.68
C PRO A 712 -5.86 -8.51 -5.40
N GLY A 713 -4.89 -9.28 -4.92
CA GLY A 713 -5.14 -10.68 -4.52
C GLY A 713 -6.00 -10.83 -3.26
N THR A 714 -6.08 -9.80 -2.40
CA THR A 714 -6.78 -9.86 -1.12
C THR A 714 -8.31 -9.78 -1.27
N PRO A 715 -8.90 -8.77 -1.95
CA PRO A 715 -10.34 -8.50 -1.89
C PRO A 715 -11.27 -9.65 -2.33
N PRO A 716 -11.02 -10.37 -3.44
CA PRO A 716 -11.95 -11.40 -3.89
C PRO A 716 -11.85 -12.70 -3.06
N SER A 717 -10.83 -12.87 -2.21
CA SER A 717 -10.63 -14.11 -1.45
C SER A 717 -11.71 -14.36 -0.39
N MET A 718 -12.09 -13.31 0.36
CA MET A 718 -13.09 -13.39 1.42
C MET A 718 -14.49 -13.77 0.88
N PRO A 719 -15.06 -13.06 -0.13
CA PRO A 719 -16.35 -13.44 -0.70
C PRO A 719 -16.30 -14.76 -1.46
N ALA A 720 -15.19 -15.12 -2.14
CA ALA A 720 -15.08 -16.42 -2.78
C ALA A 720 -15.17 -17.57 -1.77
N LEU A 721 -14.56 -17.42 -0.59
CA LEU A 721 -14.66 -18.41 0.49
C LEU A 721 -16.09 -18.45 1.07
N GLY A 722 -16.68 -17.27 1.36
CA GLY A 722 -18.06 -17.20 1.86
C GLY A 722 -19.07 -17.84 0.90
N ASN A 723 -18.91 -17.62 -0.41
CA ASN A 723 -19.75 -18.23 -1.44
C ASN A 723 -19.52 -19.75 -1.54
N ALA A 724 -18.28 -20.23 -1.33
CA ALA A 724 -17.98 -21.66 -1.32
C ALA A 724 -18.62 -22.38 -0.13
N LEU A 725 -18.64 -21.71 1.03
CA LEU A 725 -19.33 -22.20 2.23
C LEU A 725 -20.85 -22.22 2.03
N PHE A 726 -21.41 -21.21 1.37
CA PHE A 726 -22.82 -21.22 1.00
C PHE A 726 -23.16 -22.38 0.05
N ASP A 727 -22.35 -22.62 -0.98
CA ASP A 727 -22.55 -23.75 -1.90
C ASP A 727 -22.54 -25.10 -1.16
N LEU A 728 -21.64 -25.26 -0.18
CA LEU A 728 -21.53 -26.47 0.63
C LEU A 728 -22.69 -26.65 1.63
N THR A 729 -23.11 -25.57 2.29
CA THR A 729 -23.94 -25.66 3.52
C THR A 729 -25.36 -25.11 3.34
N GLY A 730 -25.58 -24.27 2.33
CA GLY A 730 -26.80 -23.47 2.17
C GLY A 730 -26.88 -22.25 3.11
N GLU A 731 -25.88 -22.01 3.95
CA GLU A 731 -25.87 -20.87 4.89
C GLU A 731 -25.05 -19.70 4.35
N ARG A 732 -25.61 -18.48 4.41
CA ARG A 732 -24.94 -17.28 3.93
C ARG A 732 -23.96 -16.73 4.96
N ALA A 733 -22.75 -16.43 4.51
CA ALA A 733 -21.74 -15.71 5.27
C ALA A 733 -21.99 -14.20 5.18
N ARG A 734 -22.58 -13.59 6.21
CA ARG A 734 -22.83 -12.14 6.25
C ARG A 734 -21.96 -11.39 7.27
N THR A 735 -21.31 -12.13 8.15
CA THR A 735 -20.44 -11.59 9.20
C THR A 735 -19.09 -12.29 9.16
N LEU A 736 -18.01 -11.51 9.28
CA LEU A 736 -16.66 -12.03 9.53
C LEU A 736 -16.32 -11.87 11.03
N PRO A 737 -15.45 -12.72 11.61
CA PRO A 737 -14.78 -13.86 10.97
C PRO A 737 -15.68 -15.11 10.84
N LEU A 738 -15.37 -15.94 9.84
CA LEU A 738 -16.20 -17.09 9.43
C LEU A 738 -16.15 -18.26 10.41
N ILE A 739 -15.11 -18.38 11.25
CA ILE A 739 -15.02 -19.46 12.25
C ILE A 739 -16.15 -19.38 13.29
N ASN A 740 -16.75 -18.22 13.48
CA ASN A 740 -17.88 -18.03 14.39
C ASN A 740 -19.20 -18.63 13.85
N GLN A 741 -19.25 -18.97 12.55
CA GLN A 741 -20.41 -19.55 11.89
C GLN A 741 -20.14 -20.96 11.34
N PHE A 742 -18.93 -21.21 10.85
CA PHE A 742 -18.58 -22.45 10.15
C PHE A 742 -17.45 -23.20 10.87
N ASN A 743 -17.54 -24.53 10.91
CA ASN A 743 -16.51 -25.39 11.52
C ASN A 743 -15.29 -25.58 10.60
N LEU A 744 -14.53 -24.51 10.40
CA LEU A 744 -13.37 -24.48 9.51
C LEU A 744 -12.15 -25.16 10.15
N LEU A 745 -11.36 -25.86 9.34
CA LEU A 745 -10.04 -26.39 9.74
C LEU A 745 -9.05 -25.22 9.86
N VAL A 746 -8.67 -24.88 11.10
CA VAL A 746 -7.70 -23.82 11.43
C VAL A 746 -6.44 -24.35 12.09
#